data_AF-A0A9X3M9K2-F1
#
_entry.id   AF-A0A9X3M9K2-F1
#
_cell.length_a   1.000
_cell.length_b   1.000
_cell.length_c   1.000
_cell.angle_alpha   90.00
_cell.angle_beta   90.00
_cell.angle_gamma   90.00
#
_symmetry.space_group_name_H-M   'P 1'
#
loop_
_entity.id
_entity.type
_entity.pdbx_description
1 polymer ?
#
loop_
_entity_poly.entity_id
_entity_poly.type
_entity_poly.pdbx_seq_one_letter_code
_entity_poly.pdbx_strand_id
1 'polypeptide(L)'
;MSVSVVLNSLPSDRELWRPFIEHLRGIQGITECKLSLPAAGSIDDEAELDELFALRDEFFTVWQPVEEYNVAQRLNLIAAEAAEETLLFLEKPFWLRVQSDSEAAWYQLREQRGIRPISRYVANCNSELVGPDSSSALPFSNERLGQAFLIQKKHFMEMRGYDEHEQFCAALGFDFFLRQKRGGFDFEKPANDIAALVVKDELPNDSAAETQAKSIALANHTLYRNLEEWTVPRELREPLITVAIATKDRQEMLVESINSVRYQSFQEFEIVVVDDGSEDQDKVKNLVEELGDPRIKFVAHTESLGVAAARNTAAQHSDSLLTAVHDDDDLMLPDRLLDGITPLSDTVDATYGSWINFDDATGELRGFLTRTGFNEKMIAFNGAGPGHSTWTVPTWLIKQFGYDERLTSSVDHELASRLMNSGVRWLHVQKFMYLRRVHDLQITAQDTDNQKAGHTLSKLANRFLTSRYGYEQMAAQGKGNRYPSTPGTGNLHANFGGYLPDHLIKRDLVFTGNTVTKARAADMPDRVTTILTGRDLQTGKALFEEARLENVSQKDLVQLREMGIKNFVVKPSMVLSEGDEAERLISPEDFETMEREVAARVRKAVLGRLVHLAEQSKKMDSKLHFVAVYLDEEAWIPEDELQGENQKLLRRVIGTGEFGFSTTMYLAGYGTSREAIQALGELTERFTQAEVLLLNEDPKDFLPFYQAAREQEAVAASIDDSGLAGM
;
A
#
# COMPACT_ATOMS: atom_id res chain seq x y z
N MET A 1 -25.82 -20.64 20.36
CA MET A 1 -25.07 -19.60 19.63
C MET A 1 -26.05 -18.98 18.65
N SER A 2 -25.77 -17.77 18.20
CA SER A 2 -26.66 -16.99 17.34
C SER A 2 -25.98 -16.74 15.99
N VAL A 3 -26.77 -16.49 14.95
CA VAL A 3 -26.31 -16.35 13.56
C VAL A 3 -26.90 -15.11 12.92
N SER A 4 -26.04 -14.34 12.26
CA SER A 4 -26.41 -13.27 11.34
C SER A 4 -26.49 -13.79 9.92
N VAL A 5 -27.62 -13.60 9.25
CA VAL A 5 -27.75 -13.91 7.82
C VAL A 5 -27.37 -12.70 7.00
N VAL A 6 -26.42 -12.87 6.08
CA VAL A 6 -26.03 -11.86 5.09
C VAL A 6 -26.63 -12.24 3.73
N LEU A 7 -27.60 -11.45 3.28
CA LEU A 7 -28.29 -11.62 2.01
C LEU A 7 -27.72 -10.70 0.93
N ASN A 8 -27.43 -11.28 -0.22
CA ASN A 8 -27.15 -10.51 -1.44
C ASN A 8 -28.44 -10.10 -2.18
N SER A 9 -29.47 -10.94 -2.15
CA SER A 9 -30.72 -10.71 -2.88
C SER A 9 -31.90 -11.44 -2.26
N LEU A 10 -33.10 -10.96 -2.59
CA LEU A 10 -34.38 -11.60 -2.31
C LEU A 10 -34.86 -12.44 -3.52
N PRO A 11 -35.88 -13.30 -3.34
CA PRO A 11 -36.57 -13.92 -4.47
C PRO A 11 -36.96 -12.89 -5.53
N SER A 12 -36.89 -13.27 -6.81
CA SER A 12 -37.28 -12.37 -7.92
C SER A 12 -38.78 -12.05 -7.94
N ASP A 13 -39.59 -12.90 -7.32
CA ASP A 13 -41.02 -12.68 -7.13
C ASP A 13 -41.27 -11.94 -5.81
N ARG A 14 -41.92 -10.77 -5.90
CA ARG A 14 -42.20 -9.90 -4.74
C ARG A 14 -43.15 -10.55 -3.74
N GLU A 15 -44.07 -11.39 -4.20
CA GLU A 15 -45.01 -12.11 -3.32
C GLU A 15 -44.28 -13.07 -2.37
N LEU A 16 -43.05 -13.48 -2.71
CA LEU A 16 -42.24 -14.39 -1.92
C LEU A 16 -41.32 -13.68 -0.90
N TRP A 17 -41.22 -12.36 -0.91
CA TRP A 17 -40.30 -11.64 -0.01
C TRP A 17 -40.66 -11.83 1.46
N ARG A 18 -41.91 -11.55 1.84
CA ARG A 18 -42.38 -11.74 3.21
C ARG A 18 -42.33 -13.21 3.64
N PRO A 19 -42.83 -14.18 2.85
CA PRO A 19 -42.67 -15.61 3.16
C PRO A 19 -41.22 -16.04 3.38
N PHE A 20 -40.28 -15.55 2.56
CA PHE A 20 -38.87 -15.87 2.66
C PHE A 20 -38.25 -15.32 3.96
N ILE A 21 -38.54 -14.07 4.31
CA ILE A 21 -38.04 -13.45 5.54
C ILE A 21 -38.62 -14.16 6.78
N GLU A 22 -39.92 -14.43 6.79
CA GLU A 22 -40.56 -15.15 7.90
C GLU A 22 -40.07 -16.60 8.03
N HIS A 23 -39.73 -17.23 6.91
CA HIS A 23 -39.08 -18.54 6.92
C HIS A 23 -37.71 -18.50 7.62
N LEU A 24 -36.86 -17.52 7.29
CA LEU A 24 -35.58 -17.34 7.98
C LEU A 24 -35.78 -17.00 9.47
N ARG A 25 -36.77 -16.17 9.79
CA ARG A 25 -37.14 -15.82 11.18
C ARG A 25 -37.57 -17.03 12.01
N GLY A 26 -38.24 -17.99 11.37
CA GLY A 26 -38.68 -19.23 12.01
C GLY A 26 -37.55 -20.21 12.33
N ILE A 27 -36.34 -20.00 11.82
CA ILE A 27 -35.20 -20.92 12.05
C ILE A 27 -34.51 -20.57 13.36
N GLN A 28 -34.54 -21.49 14.32
CA GLN A 28 -33.87 -21.31 15.60
C GLN A 28 -32.38 -21.03 15.43
N GLY A 29 -31.91 -19.97 16.09
CA GLY A 29 -30.50 -19.55 16.08
C GLY A 29 -30.21 -18.42 15.09
N ILE A 30 -31.07 -18.18 14.09
CA ILE A 30 -30.98 -16.96 13.29
C ILE A 30 -31.57 -15.83 14.11
N THR A 31 -30.76 -14.80 14.40
CA THR A 31 -31.18 -13.65 15.22
C THR A 31 -31.35 -12.39 14.40
N GLU A 32 -30.67 -12.28 13.26
CA GLU A 32 -30.82 -11.17 12.34
C GLU A 32 -30.64 -11.60 10.88
N CYS A 33 -31.19 -10.78 9.99
CA CYS A 33 -31.09 -10.90 8.55
C CYS A 33 -30.81 -9.51 7.96
N LYS A 34 -29.68 -9.39 7.26
CA LYS A 34 -29.22 -8.14 6.66
C LYS A 34 -29.21 -8.27 5.14
N LEU A 35 -29.96 -7.43 4.45
CA LEU A 35 -29.98 -7.33 2.99
C LEU A 35 -29.20 -6.10 2.53
N SER A 36 -28.33 -6.27 1.54
CA SER A 36 -27.70 -5.17 0.83
C SER A 36 -28.51 -4.71 -0.37
N LEU A 37 -28.67 -3.40 -0.55
CA LEU A 37 -29.12 -2.80 -1.81
C LEU A 37 -28.04 -1.93 -2.47
N PRO A 38 -28.10 -1.77 -3.81
CA PRO A 38 -27.39 -0.69 -4.51
C PRO A 38 -27.75 0.70 -3.98
N ALA A 39 -26.95 1.71 -4.33
CA ALA A 39 -27.15 3.09 -3.90
C ALA A 39 -28.54 3.66 -4.25
N ALA A 40 -28.98 4.66 -3.49
CA ALA A 40 -30.25 5.32 -3.74
C ALA A 40 -30.30 5.98 -5.14
N GLY A 41 -31.37 5.73 -5.90
CA GLY A 41 -31.53 6.18 -7.29
C GLY A 41 -31.02 5.21 -8.35
N SER A 42 -30.40 4.09 -7.97
CA SER A 42 -30.03 2.99 -8.88
C SER A 42 -31.15 1.96 -9.09
N ILE A 43 -32.26 2.09 -8.36
CA ILE A 43 -33.44 1.23 -8.45
C ILE A 43 -34.57 2.07 -9.04
N ASP A 44 -35.04 1.67 -10.23
CA ASP A 44 -35.99 2.47 -11.03
C ASP A 44 -37.45 2.40 -10.53
N ASP A 45 -37.77 1.48 -9.61
CA ASP A 45 -39.14 1.24 -9.12
C ASP A 45 -39.30 1.70 -7.65
N GLU A 46 -39.82 2.92 -7.45
CA GLU A 46 -40.11 3.48 -6.13
C GLU A 46 -41.13 2.64 -5.33
N ALA A 47 -42.10 2.02 -6.00
CA ALA A 47 -43.10 1.19 -5.33
C ALA A 47 -42.49 -0.12 -4.79
N GLU A 48 -41.52 -0.67 -5.52
CA GLU A 48 -40.73 -1.83 -5.09
C GLU A 48 -39.91 -1.54 -3.82
N LEU A 49 -39.30 -0.35 -3.76
CA LEU A 49 -38.56 0.10 -2.58
C LEU A 49 -39.47 0.28 -1.37
N ASP A 50 -40.62 0.94 -1.54
CA ASP A 50 -41.58 1.15 -0.45
C ASP A 50 -42.06 -0.17 0.17
N GLU A 51 -42.36 -1.17 -0.68
CA GLU A 51 -42.76 -2.50 -0.23
C GLU A 51 -41.63 -3.21 0.53
N LEU A 52 -40.39 -3.12 0.05
CA LEU A 52 -39.22 -3.70 0.72
C LEU A 52 -38.95 -3.02 2.07
N PHE A 53 -38.97 -1.68 2.12
CA PHE A 53 -38.74 -0.93 3.34
C PHE A 53 -39.84 -1.16 4.39
N ALA A 54 -41.06 -1.48 3.97
CA ALA A 54 -42.16 -1.87 4.85
C ALA A 54 -41.95 -3.26 5.51
N LEU A 55 -41.02 -4.08 5.03
CA LEU A 55 -40.67 -5.37 5.63
C LEU A 55 -39.62 -5.24 6.74
N ARG A 56 -39.00 -4.07 6.91
CA ARG A 56 -37.95 -3.88 7.92
C ARG A 56 -38.48 -3.91 9.34
N ASP A 57 -37.72 -4.54 10.21
CA ASP A 57 -37.92 -4.52 11.66
C ASP A 57 -36.58 -4.77 12.38
N GLU A 58 -36.62 -5.16 13.66
CA GLU A 58 -35.41 -5.49 14.44
C GLU A 58 -34.66 -6.72 13.91
N PHE A 59 -35.36 -7.64 13.22
CA PHE A 59 -34.77 -8.86 12.67
C PHE A 59 -34.28 -8.65 11.24
N PHE A 60 -35.10 -8.06 10.37
CA PHE A 60 -34.79 -7.84 8.97
C PHE A 60 -34.39 -6.40 8.74
N THR A 61 -33.11 -6.18 8.46
CA THR A 61 -32.55 -4.87 8.17
C THR A 61 -32.11 -4.79 6.72
N VAL A 62 -32.33 -3.62 6.12
CA VAL A 62 -31.90 -3.31 4.75
C VAL A 62 -30.88 -2.20 4.83
N TRP A 63 -29.68 -2.50 4.36
CA TRP A 63 -28.58 -1.56 4.28
C TRP A 63 -28.47 -1.05 2.84
N GLN A 64 -28.67 0.26 2.69
CA GLN A 64 -28.56 0.97 1.43
C GLN A 64 -27.50 2.08 1.58
N PRO A 65 -26.38 2.00 0.83
CA PRO A 65 -25.35 3.02 0.89
C PRO A 65 -25.77 4.29 0.16
N VAL A 66 -25.16 5.42 0.54
CA VAL A 66 -25.28 6.69 -0.19
C VAL A 66 -24.41 6.67 -1.45
N GLU A 67 -23.24 6.04 -1.36
CA GLU A 67 -22.28 5.91 -2.45
C GLU A 67 -22.49 4.61 -3.22
N GLU A 68 -22.06 4.60 -4.48
CA GLU A 68 -22.14 3.41 -5.32
C GLU A 68 -21.05 2.41 -4.95
N TYR A 69 -21.46 1.27 -4.41
CA TYR A 69 -20.60 0.14 -4.09
C TYR A 69 -20.98 -1.08 -4.93
N ASN A 70 -19.98 -1.85 -5.37
CA ASN A 70 -20.21 -3.14 -6.01
C ASN A 70 -20.66 -4.21 -5.00
N VAL A 71 -21.10 -5.38 -5.49
CA VAL A 71 -21.69 -6.42 -4.64
C VAL A 71 -20.71 -6.89 -3.54
N ALA A 72 -19.44 -7.08 -3.85
CA ALA A 72 -18.44 -7.55 -2.89
C ALA A 72 -18.24 -6.55 -1.73
N GLN A 73 -18.10 -5.27 -2.08
CA GLN A 73 -17.95 -4.17 -1.11
C GLN A 73 -19.11 -4.15 -0.12
N ARG A 74 -20.34 -4.22 -0.63
CA ARG A 74 -21.52 -4.19 0.23
C ARG A 74 -21.65 -5.42 1.13
N LEU A 75 -21.35 -6.61 0.60
CA LEU A 75 -21.37 -7.84 1.41
C LEU A 75 -20.29 -7.83 2.49
N ASN A 76 -19.10 -7.30 2.20
CA ASN A 76 -18.04 -7.13 3.19
C ASN A 76 -18.44 -6.17 4.31
N LEU A 77 -19.03 -5.02 3.96
CA LEU A 77 -19.49 -4.02 4.92
C LEU A 77 -20.58 -4.59 5.85
N ILE A 78 -21.60 -5.22 5.28
CA ILE A 78 -22.69 -5.81 6.06
C ILE A 78 -22.20 -6.96 6.95
N ALA A 79 -21.26 -7.78 6.45
CA ALA A 79 -20.65 -8.84 7.24
C ALA A 79 -19.82 -8.29 8.43
N ALA A 80 -19.13 -7.17 8.24
CA ALA A 80 -18.39 -6.50 9.30
C ALA A 80 -19.32 -5.89 10.36
N GLU A 81 -20.47 -5.34 9.94
CA GLU A 81 -21.49 -4.77 10.82
C GLU A 81 -22.47 -5.80 11.41
N ALA A 82 -22.30 -7.09 11.11
CA ALA A 82 -23.16 -8.15 11.63
C ALA A 82 -23.01 -8.27 13.15
N ALA A 83 -24.14 -8.39 13.84
CA ALA A 83 -24.20 -8.44 15.30
C ALA A 83 -23.57 -9.72 15.87
N GLU A 84 -23.74 -10.84 15.17
CA GLU A 84 -23.27 -12.14 15.63
C GLU A 84 -21.87 -12.48 15.11
N GLU A 85 -21.19 -13.39 15.82
CA GLU A 85 -19.87 -13.90 15.41
C GLU A 85 -19.97 -15.00 14.36
N THR A 86 -21.13 -15.63 14.20
CA THR A 86 -21.33 -16.65 13.15
C THR A 86 -22.17 -16.04 12.04
N LEU A 87 -21.63 -16.06 10.82
CA LEU A 87 -22.27 -15.52 9.63
C LEU A 87 -22.79 -16.64 8.75
N LEU A 88 -24.02 -16.47 8.25
CA LEU A 88 -24.60 -17.27 7.18
C LEU A 88 -24.71 -16.42 5.92
N PHE A 89 -23.84 -16.67 4.95
CA PHE A 89 -23.94 -16.02 3.65
C PHE A 89 -24.94 -16.76 2.78
N LEU A 90 -25.87 -16.02 2.18
CA LEU A 90 -26.73 -16.49 1.10
C LEU A 90 -26.59 -15.53 -0.09
N GLU A 91 -25.75 -15.91 -1.06
CA GLU A 91 -25.53 -15.11 -2.28
C GLU A 91 -26.75 -15.10 -3.23
N LYS A 92 -27.65 -16.07 -3.04
CA LYS A 92 -28.93 -16.23 -3.73
C LYS A 92 -30.02 -16.53 -2.69
N PRO A 93 -31.30 -16.30 -2.99
CA PRO A 93 -32.41 -16.52 -2.07
C PRO A 93 -32.72 -18.02 -1.88
N PHE A 94 -31.83 -18.73 -1.17
CA PHE A 94 -31.99 -20.14 -0.83
C PHE A 94 -32.91 -20.32 0.38
N TRP A 95 -33.90 -21.20 0.27
CA TRP A 95 -34.78 -21.59 1.36
C TRP A 95 -34.10 -22.66 2.22
N LEU A 96 -33.80 -22.34 3.48
CA LEU A 96 -33.07 -23.22 4.39
C LEU A 96 -33.98 -24.23 5.10
N ARG A 97 -33.62 -25.51 5.12
CA ARG A 97 -34.24 -26.54 5.96
C ARG A 97 -33.21 -27.10 6.93
N VAL A 98 -33.51 -26.95 8.21
CA VAL A 98 -32.77 -27.55 9.33
C VAL A 98 -33.56 -28.76 9.82
N GLN A 99 -32.91 -29.90 10.06
CA GLN A 99 -33.61 -31.09 10.58
C GLN A 99 -33.85 -30.98 12.10
N SER A 100 -35.06 -31.32 12.56
CA SER A 100 -35.57 -31.05 13.91
C SER A 100 -34.85 -31.76 15.07
N ASP A 101 -34.07 -32.82 14.80
CA ASP A 101 -33.40 -33.58 15.86
C ASP A 101 -32.02 -32.98 16.25
N SER A 102 -31.56 -31.92 15.57
CA SER A 102 -30.24 -31.29 15.75
C SER A 102 -30.30 -29.79 16.09
N GLU A 103 -31.46 -29.24 16.49
CA GLU A 103 -31.78 -27.80 16.52
C GLU A 103 -30.83 -26.89 17.34
N ALA A 104 -29.96 -27.44 18.18
CA ALA A 104 -28.92 -26.67 18.90
C ALA A 104 -27.53 -26.64 18.20
N ALA A 105 -27.27 -27.48 17.19
CA ALA A 105 -25.93 -27.72 16.63
C ALA A 105 -25.75 -27.34 15.15
N TRP A 106 -26.83 -27.04 14.40
CA TRP A 106 -26.75 -26.77 12.96
C TRP A 106 -25.92 -25.55 12.58
N TYR A 107 -25.80 -24.56 13.48
CA TYR A 107 -24.99 -23.36 13.29
C TYR A 107 -23.66 -23.40 14.03
N GLN A 108 -23.39 -24.45 14.83
CA GLN A 108 -22.11 -24.58 15.53
C GLN A 108 -21.03 -24.96 14.51
N LEU A 109 -19.96 -24.16 14.46
CA LEU A 109 -18.73 -24.51 13.76
C LEU A 109 -17.84 -25.26 14.74
N ARG A 110 -17.28 -26.39 14.31
CA ARG A 110 -16.36 -27.21 15.11
C ARG A 110 -15.01 -26.54 15.26
N GLU A 111 -14.64 -25.72 14.29
CA GLU A 111 -13.37 -25.00 14.26
C GLU A 111 -13.57 -23.50 14.08
N GLN A 112 -12.74 -22.70 14.75
CA GLN A 112 -12.80 -21.25 14.67
C GLN A 112 -12.50 -20.71 13.25
N ARG A 113 -11.71 -21.45 12.46
CA ARG A 113 -11.35 -21.12 11.08
C ARG A 113 -11.95 -22.08 10.06
N GLY A 114 -13.01 -22.78 10.46
CA GLY A 114 -13.77 -23.66 9.58
C GLY A 114 -14.76 -22.88 8.72
N ILE A 115 -14.97 -23.37 7.51
CA ILE A 115 -16.11 -23.00 6.66
C ILE A 115 -17.01 -24.22 6.50
N ARG A 116 -18.31 -24.05 6.72
CA ARG A 116 -19.30 -25.10 6.48
C ARG A 116 -20.22 -24.72 5.31
N PRO A 117 -20.00 -25.28 4.12
CA PRO A 117 -20.95 -25.15 3.02
C PRO A 117 -22.31 -25.76 3.39
N ILE A 118 -23.39 -25.16 2.89
CA ILE A 118 -24.73 -25.72 3.04
C ILE A 118 -25.06 -26.59 1.81
N SER A 119 -25.55 -27.81 2.05
CA SER A 119 -25.96 -28.76 0.99
C SER A 119 -27.09 -28.17 0.13
N ARG A 120 -27.10 -28.45 -1.18
CA ARG A 120 -28.06 -27.83 -2.11
C ARG A 120 -28.97 -28.79 -2.85
N TYR A 121 -30.23 -28.40 -2.98
CA TYR A 121 -31.26 -29.12 -3.73
C TYR A 121 -31.99 -28.15 -4.67
N VAL A 122 -32.42 -28.64 -5.83
CA VAL A 122 -33.35 -27.93 -6.71
C VAL A 122 -34.68 -28.65 -6.67
N ALA A 123 -35.72 -27.90 -6.31
CA ALA A 123 -37.10 -28.39 -6.39
C ALA A 123 -37.60 -28.22 -7.83
N ASN A 124 -38.17 -29.29 -8.41
CA ASN A 124 -38.59 -29.35 -9.81
C ASN A 124 -40.08 -29.00 -10.01
N CYS A 125 -40.68 -28.20 -9.11
CA CYS A 125 -42.15 -28.05 -9.06
C CYS A 125 -42.65 -26.61 -8.96
N ASN A 126 -43.69 -26.32 -9.76
CA ASN A 126 -44.48 -25.08 -9.84
C ASN A 126 -45.43 -24.84 -8.63
N SER A 127 -45.15 -25.39 -7.45
CA SER A 127 -46.06 -25.26 -6.30
C SER A 127 -45.34 -24.71 -5.07
N GLU A 128 -45.76 -23.51 -4.67
CA GLU A 128 -45.26 -22.65 -3.59
C GLU A 128 -45.45 -23.23 -2.16
N LEU A 129 -45.84 -24.50 -2.02
CA LEU A 129 -46.21 -25.12 -0.75
C LEU A 129 -45.61 -26.52 -0.52
N VAL A 130 -44.64 -26.96 -1.31
CA VAL A 130 -44.10 -28.33 -1.20
C VAL A 130 -42.74 -28.35 -0.52
N GLY A 131 -42.71 -28.97 0.67
CA GLY A 131 -41.48 -29.24 1.41
C GLY A 131 -40.56 -30.25 0.69
N PRO A 132 -39.32 -30.44 1.15
CA PRO A 132 -38.23 -31.04 0.34
C PRO A 132 -38.34 -32.51 -0.08
N ASP A 133 -39.47 -33.15 0.19
CA ASP A 133 -39.74 -34.55 -0.18
C ASP A 133 -40.00 -34.71 -1.70
N SER A 134 -40.08 -33.62 -2.46
CA SER A 134 -40.23 -33.60 -3.93
C SER A 134 -38.99 -33.11 -4.70
N SER A 135 -37.85 -32.89 -4.02
CA SER A 135 -36.64 -32.32 -4.63
C SER A 135 -35.62 -33.39 -5.03
N SER A 136 -34.97 -33.22 -6.18
CA SER A 136 -33.82 -34.04 -6.59
C SER A 136 -32.53 -33.39 -6.08
N ALA A 137 -31.72 -34.15 -5.33
CA ALA A 137 -30.39 -33.71 -4.91
C ALA A 137 -29.56 -33.31 -6.13
N LEU A 138 -29.01 -32.09 -6.14
CA LEU A 138 -27.97 -31.77 -7.10
C LEU A 138 -26.65 -32.38 -6.62
N PRO A 139 -25.84 -32.94 -7.53
CA PRO A 139 -24.52 -33.41 -7.16
C PRO A 139 -23.69 -32.26 -6.58
N PHE A 140 -23.07 -32.54 -5.44
CA PHE A 140 -22.07 -31.72 -4.79
C PHE A 140 -20.95 -31.37 -5.79
N SER A 141 -20.90 -30.13 -6.29
CA SER A 141 -19.81 -29.66 -7.15
C SER A 141 -19.03 -28.55 -6.45
N ASN A 142 -17.70 -28.66 -6.47
CA ASN A 142 -16.79 -27.69 -5.84
C ASN A 142 -17.00 -26.26 -6.38
N GLU A 143 -17.52 -26.13 -7.60
CA GLU A 143 -17.72 -24.85 -8.29
C GLU A 143 -18.86 -24.01 -7.71
N ARG A 144 -19.77 -24.62 -6.96
CA ARG A 144 -20.93 -23.91 -6.42
C ARG A 144 -20.86 -23.69 -4.92
N LEU A 145 -19.93 -24.29 -4.18
CA LEU A 145 -19.84 -24.22 -2.71
C LEU A 145 -19.83 -22.79 -2.12
N GLY A 146 -19.40 -21.80 -2.91
CA GLY A 146 -19.38 -20.39 -2.52
C GLY A 146 -20.71 -19.69 -2.25
N GLN A 147 -21.83 -20.15 -2.83
CA GLN A 147 -23.07 -19.34 -2.79
C GLN A 147 -23.90 -19.43 -1.49
N ALA A 148 -23.58 -20.37 -0.59
CA ALA A 148 -24.28 -20.55 0.69
C ALA A 148 -23.41 -21.31 1.69
N PHE A 149 -22.99 -20.66 2.77
CA PHE A 149 -22.08 -21.23 3.76
C PHE A 149 -22.12 -20.51 5.11
N LEU A 150 -21.71 -21.22 6.15
CA LEU A 150 -21.46 -20.70 7.49
C LEU A 150 -19.97 -20.46 7.71
N ILE A 151 -19.64 -19.35 8.37
CA ILE A 151 -18.27 -18.97 8.72
C ILE A 151 -18.25 -18.12 10.00
N GLN A 152 -17.15 -18.17 10.75
CA GLN A 152 -16.90 -17.19 11.81
C GLN A 152 -16.57 -15.82 11.20
N LYS A 153 -17.19 -14.75 11.68
CA LYS A 153 -16.94 -13.36 11.27
C LYS A 153 -15.45 -13.05 11.34
N LYS A 154 -14.79 -13.39 12.46
CA LYS A 154 -13.33 -13.24 12.61
C LYS A 154 -12.54 -13.88 11.46
N HIS A 155 -12.84 -15.13 11.09
CA HIS A 155 -12.16 -15.83 9.99
C HIS A 155 -12.45 -15.20 8.62
N PHE A 156 -13.69 -14.74 8.39
CA PHE A 156 -14.04 -14.00 7.18
C PHE A 156 -13.23 -12.69 7.05
N MET A 157 -13.07 -11.97 8.15
CA MET A 157 -12.29 -10.72 8.21
C MET A 157 -10.78 -10.97 8.08
N GLU A 158 -10.25 -12.00 8.73
CA GLU A 158 -8.85 -12.47 8.57
C GLU A 158 -8.51 -12.75 7.10
N MET A 159 -9.46 -13.28 6.34
CA MET A 159 -9.32 -13.58 4.92
C MET A 159 -9.68 -12.41 3.99
N ARG A 160 -9.87 -11.21 4.56
CA ARG A 160 -10.17 -9.96 3.85
C ARG A 160 -11.48 -9.97 3.06
N GLY A 161 -12.43 -10.80 3.48
CA GLY A 161 -13.76 -10.92 2.86
C GLY A 161 -13.74 -11.31 1.38
N TYR A 162 -14.78 -10.94 0.65
CA TYR A 162 -14.87 -11.06 -0.81
C TYR A 162 -13.94 -10.06 -1.49
N ASP A 163 -13.41 -10.43 -2.66
CA ASP A 163 -12.57 -9.54 -3.45
C ASP A 163 -13.39 -8.39 -4.04
N GLU A 164 -13.02 -7.15 -3.72
CA GLU A 164 -13.74 -5.94 -4.11
C GLU A 164 -13.40 -5.44 -5.51
N HIS A 165 -12.44 -6.08 -6.20
CA HIS A 165 -12.13 -5.70 -7.58
C HIS A 165 -13.23 -6.20 -8.54
N GLU A 166 -13.61 -5.34 -9.48
CA GLU A 166 -14.70 -5.56 -10.43
C GLU A 166 -14.61 -6.92 -11.15
N GLN A 167 -13.40 -7.34 -11.51
CA GLN A 167 -13.12 -8.59 -12.22
C GLN A 167 -13.52 -9.87 -11.45
N PHE A 168 -13.73 -9.79 -10.13
CA PHE A 168 -14.12 -10.93 -9.29
C PHE A 168 -15.57 -10.88 -8.81
N CYS A 169 -16.27 -9.76 -9.01
CA CYS A 169 -17.63 -9.55 -8.50
C CYS A 169 -18.65 -10.57 -9.02
N ALA A 170 -18.40 -11.21 -10.16
CA ALA A 170 -19.26 -12.27 -10.70
C ALA A 170 -18.93 -13.68 -10.16
N ALA A 171 -17.83 -13.84 -9.41
CA ALA A 171 -17.35 -15.12 -8.86
C ALA A 171 -17.09 -15.08 -7.34
N LEU A 172 -17.81 -14.23 -6.60
CA LEU A 172 -17.63 -13.91 -5.16
C LEU A 172 -17.26 -15.12 -4.29
N GLY A 173 -18.24 -15.96 -3.97
CA GLY A 173 -18.05 -17.11 -3.11
C GLY A 173 -17.16 -18.17 -3.71
N PHE A 174 -17.01 -18.20 -5.03
CA PHE A 174 -16.09 -19.13 -5.68
C PHE A 174 -14.63 -18.75 -5.43
N ASP A 175 -14.26 -17.47 -5.63
CA ASP A 175 -12.93 -16.97 -5.28
C ASP A 175 -12.63 -17.16 -3.79
N PHE A 176 -13.57 -16.75 -2.93
CA PHE A 176 -13.42 -16.90 -1.48
C PHE A 176 -13.20 -18.37 -1.09
N PHE A 177 -14.02 -19.29 -1.61
CA PHE A 177 -13.86 -20.72 -1.41
C PHE A 177 -12.48 -21.24 -1.87
N LEU A 178 -12.01 -20.81 -3.05
CA LEU A 178 -10.69 -21.21 -3.54
C LEU A 178 -9.57 -20.76 -2.60
N ARG A 179 -9.64 -19.53 -2.07
CA ARG A 179 -8.65 -19.01 -1.11
C ARG A 179 -8.66 -19.82 0.19
N GLN A 180 -9.83 -20.19 0.69
CA GLN A 180 -9.95 -21.07 1.86
C GLN A 180 -9.25 -22.41 1.63
N LYS A 181 -9.50 -23.04 0.48
CA LYS A 181 -8.86 -24.30 0.09
C LYS A 181 -7.34 -24.18 -0.07
N ARG A 182 -6.89 -23.10 -0.69
CA ARG A 182 -5.46 -22.81 -0.91
C ARG A 182 -4.71 -22.55 0.39
N GLY A 183 -5.36 -21.90 1.36
CA GLY A 183 -4.82 -21.65 2.70
C GLY A 183 -4.77 -22.90 3.58
N GLY A 184 -5.32 -24.04 3.12
CA GLY A 184 -5.37 -25.27 3.89
C GLY A 184 -6.35 -25.22 5.06
N PHE A 185 -7.32 -24.31 5.04
CA PHE A 185 -8.35 -24.22 6.06
C PHE A 185 -9.37 -25.36 5.92
N ASP A 186 -9.89 -25.82 7.05
CA ASP A 186 -10.77 -26.98 7.08
C ASP A 186 -12.17 -26.67 6.53
N PHE A 187 -12.61 -27.56 5.63
CA PHE A 187 -13.98 -27.59 5.13
C PHE A 187 -14.75 -28.60 5.93
N GLU A 188 -15.65 -28.10 6.76
CA GLU A 188 -16.54 -28.98 7.48
C GLU A 188 -17.46 -29.69 6.50
N LYS A 189 -17.70 -30.98 6.75
CA LYS A 189 -18.74 -31.70 6.01
C LYS A 189 -20.06 -30.95 6.20
N PRO A 190 -20.84 -30.75 5.13
CA PRO A 190 -22.19 -30.27 5.28
C PRO A 190 -22.92 -31.14 6.29
N ALA A 191 -23.63 -30.52 7.23
CA ALA A 191 -24.56 -31.25 8.07
C ALA A 191 -25.71 -31.80 7.20
N ASN A 192 -26.59 -32.62 7.78
CA ASN A 192 -27.84 -33.03 7.10
C ASN A 192 -28.81 -31.84 6.85
N ASP A 193 -28.37 -30.62 7.13
CA ASP A 193 -29.05 -29.36 6.84
C ASP A 193 -28.98 -29.04 5.35
N ILE A 194 -30.11 -28.66 4.80
CA ILE A 194 -30.34 -28.57 3.36
C ILE A 194 -30.79 -27.14 3.01
N ALA A 195 -30.04 -26.44 2.17
CA ALA A 195 -30.52 -25.26 1.47
C ALA A 195 -31.19 -25.70 0.15
N ALA A 196 -32.48 -25.51 0.00
CA ALA A 196 -33.16 -25.72 -1.28
C ALA A 196 -33.27 -24.39 -2.03
N LEU A 197 -32.88 -24.37 -3.30
CA LEU A 197 -33.28 -23.29 -4.20
C LEU A 197 -34.63 -23.69 -4.79
N VAL A 198 -35.68 -22.93 -4.50
CA VAL A 198 -36.95 -23.05 -5.20
C VAL A 198 -36.79 -22.27 -6.51
N VAL A 199 -36.64 -22.98 -7.62
CA VAL A 199 -36.52 -22.37 -8.94
C VAL A 199 -37.73 -22.78 -9.76
N LYS A 200 -38.49 -21.79 -10.26
CA LYS A 200 -39.61 -22.03 -11.17
C LYS A 200 -39.12 -22.42 -12.58
N ASP A 201 -37.95 -21.91 -12.99
CA ASP A 201 -37.32 -22.15 -14.30
C ASP A 201 -35.80 -22.26 -14.19
N GLU A 202 -35.24 -23.41 -14.63
CA GLU A 202 -33.81 -23.78 -14.83
C GLU A 202 -32.74 -23.00 -14.03
N LEU A 203 -31.86 -23.71 -13.31
CA LEU A 203 -30.62 -23.12 -12.79
C LEU A 203 -29.93 -22.32 -13.91
N PRO A 204 -29.80 -20.99 -13.79
CA PRO A 204 -29.20 -20.22 -14.86
C PRO A 204 -27.77 -20.73 -15.09
N ASN A 205 -27.42 -20.97 -16.35
CA ASN A 205 -26.03 -21.18 -16.73
C ASN A 205 -25.22 -19.95 -16.31
N ASP A 206 -23.97 -20.19 -15.90
CA ASP A 206 -23.06 -19.11 -15.56
C ASP A 206 -23.04 -18.08 -16.70
N SER A 207 -23.14 -16.80 -16.35
CA SER A 207 -23.00 -15.73 -17.34
C SER A 207 -21.58 -15.75 -17.93
N ALA A 208 -21.39 -15.12 -19.09
CA ALA A 208 -20.06 -14.94 -19.66
C ALA A 208 -19.11 -14.21 -18.69
N ALA A 209 -19.64 -13.22 -17.95
CA ALA A 209 -18.90 -12.49 -16.92
C ALA A 209 -18.52 -13.39 -15.73
N GLU A 210 -19.43 -14.24 -15.26
CA GLU A 210 -19.15 -15.22 -14.19
C GLU A 210 -18.09 -16.24 -14.61
N THR A 211 -18.17 -16.74 -15.84
CA THR A 211 -17.16 -17.67 -16.39
C THR A 211 -15.78 -17.02 -16.45
N GLN A 212 -15.71 -15.77 -16.90
CA GLN A 212 -14.46 -15.00 -16.93
C GLN A 212 -13.91 -14.77 -15.52
N ALA A 213 -14.75 -14.32 -14.58
CA ALA A 213 -14.34 -14.09 -13.20
C ALA A 213 -13.82 -15.37 -12.52
N LYS A 214 -14.48 -16.52 -12.74
CA LYS A 214 -14.00 -17.83 -12.26
C LYS A 214 -12.64 -18.21 -12.84
N SER A 215 -12.41 -17.93 -14.12
CA SER A 215 -11.11 -18.15 -14.77
C SER A 215 -10.01 -17.31 -14.13
N ILE A 216 -10.29 -16.04 -13.83
CA ILE A 216 -9.33 -15.15 -13.13
C ILE A 216 -9.07 -15.67 -11.70
N ALA A 217 -10.10 -16.10 -10.96
CA ALA A 217 -9.95 -16.65 -9.60
C ALA A 217 -9.14 -17.95 -9.58
N LEU A 218 -9.31 -18.81 -10.60
CA LEU A 218 -8.49 -20.00 -10.79
C LEU A 218 -7.03 -19.66 -11.08
N ALA A 219 -6.77 -18.61 -11.87
CA ALA A 219 -5.40 -18.18 -12.20
C ALA A 219 -4.70 -17.43 -11.06
N ASN A 220 -5.43 -16.78 -10.16
CA ASN A 220 -4.87 -16.02 -9.05
C ASN A 220 -4.73 -16.87 -7.77
N HIS A 221 -3.50 -17.29 -7.46
CA HIS A 221 -3.20 -18.16 -6.33
C HIS A 221 -2.98 -17.47 -4.98
N THR A 222 -2.99 -16.14 -4.90
CA THR A 222 -2.72 -15.46 -3.64
C THR A 222 -3.86 -15.67 -2.63
N LEU A 223 -3.54 -15.66 -1.33
CA LEU A 223 -4.52 -16.00 -0.27
C LEU A 223 -5.34 -14.81 0.21
N TYR A 224 -4.76 -13.61 0.22
CA TYR A 224 -5.38 -12.41 0.77
C TYR A 224 -5.81 -11.47 -0.35
N ARG A 225 -6.97 -10.82 -0.17
CA ARG A 225 -7.53 -9.83 -1.10
C ARG A 225 -7.59 -8.46 -0.43
N ASN A 226 -7.92 -7.44 -1.22
CA ASN A 226 -8.18 -6.09 -0.73
C ASN A 226 -7.04 -5.50 0.10
N LEU A 227 -5.76 -5.85 -0.15
CA LEU A 227 -4.64 -5.53 0.76
C LEU A 227 -4.35 -4.02 0.87
N GLU A 228 -4.54 -3.26 -0.21
CA GLU A 228 -4.25 -1.82 -0.26
C GLU A 228 -5.49 -0.98 0.04
N GLU A 229 -6.57 -1.25 -0.69
CA GLU A 229 -7.87 -0.64 -0.52
C GLU A 229 -8.88 -1.71 -0.11
N TRP A 230 -9.58 -1.43 0.98
CA TRP A 230 -10.67 -2.27 1.48
C TRP A 230 -11.76 -1.34 1.96
N THR A 231 -13.01 -1.56 1.55
CA THR A 231 -14.12 -0.68 1.96
C THR A 231 -14.51 -0.80 3.42
N VAL A 232 -14.28 -1.95 4.06
CA VAL A 232 -14.62 -2.14 5.47
C VAL A 232 -13.88 -1.12 6.35
N PRO A 233 -14.51 -0.36 7.26
CA PRO A 233 -13.83 0.61 8.11
C PRO A 233 -12.72 0.00 8.97
N ARG A 234 -11.65 0.74 9.23
CA ARG A 234 -10.44 0.25 9.91
C ARG A 234 -10.71 -0.30 11.31
N GLU A 235 -11.62 0.34 12.02
CA GLU A 235 -12.10 -0.01 13.36
C GLU A 235 -12.80 -1.37 13.43
N LEU A 236 -13.27 -1.90 12.29
CA LEU A 236 -13.87 -3.22 12.16
C LEU A 236 -12.88 -4.27 11.59
N ARG A 237 -11.63 -3.89 11.32
CA ARG A 237 -10.60 -4.79 10.77
C ARG A 237 -9.75 -5.35 11.91
N GLU A 238 -9.53 -6.66 11.85
CA GLU A 238 -8.60 -7.34 12.75
C GLU A 238 -7.14 -7.20 12.26
N PRO A 239 -6.14 -7.11 13.15
CA PRO A 239 -4.73 -7.17 12.79
C PRO A 239 -4.37 -8.50 12.10
N LEU A 240 -3.88 -8.41 10.87
CA LEU A 240 -3.48 -9.56 10.08
C LEU A 240 -2.01 -9.95 10.30
N ILE A 241 -1.20 -8.98 10.72
CA ILE A 241 0.24 -9.15 10.97
C ILE A 241 0.60 -8.65 12.37
N THR A 242 1.31 -9.47 13.14
CA THR A 242 2.04 -9.02 14.32
C THR A 242 3.46 -8.65 13.93
N VAL A 243 3.89 -7.43 14.22
CA VAL A 243 5.30 -7.05 14.15
C VAL A 243 5.95 -7.36 15.50
N ALA A 244 6.84 -8.35 15.51
CA ALA A 244 7.49 -8.82 16.73
C ALA A 244 8.87 -8.17 16.88
N ILE A 245 9.03 -7.38 17.95
CA ILE A 245 10.26 -6.65 18.28
C ILE A 245 10.76 -7.14 19.64
N ALA A 246 12.02 -7.56 19.70
CA ALA A 246 12.71 -7.85 20.96
C ALA A 246 13.72 -6.72 21.21
N THR A 247 13.73 -6.18 22.41
CA THR A 247 14.60 -5.06 22.77
C THR A 247 15.35 -5.31 24.07
N LYS A 248 16.55 -4.72 24.16
CA LYS A 248 17.34 -4.68 25.39
C LYS A 248 18.33 -3.53 25.34
N ASP A 249 18.20 -2.57 26.25
CA ASP A 249 19.11 -1.42 26.42
C ASP A 249 19.27 -0.53 25.15
N ARG A 250 18.23 -0.41 24.32
CA ARG A 250 18.24 0.40 23.07
C ARG A 250 17.02 1.32 22.94
N GLN A 251 16.66 2.01 24.02
CA GLN A 251 15.38 2.73 24.11
C GLN A 251 15.18 3.78 23.01
N GLU A 252 16.23 4.49 22.61
CA GLU A 252 16.16 5.54 21.57
C GLU A 252 15.94 4.93 20.18
N MET A 253 16.67 3.87 19.84
CA MET A 253 16.53 3.20 18.54
C MET A 253 15.19 2.47 18.42
N LEU A 254 14.68 1.92 19.54
CA LEU A 254 13.38 1.28 19.61
C LEU A 254 12.25 2.23 19.16
N VAL A 255 12.31 3.50 19.57
CA VAL A 255 11.30 4.50 19.18
C VAL A 255 11.32 4.76 17.68
N GLU A 256 12.51 4.88 17.08
CA GLU A 256 12.65 5.04 15.62
C GLU A 256 12.17 3.81 14.85
N SER A 257 12.50 2.61 15.37
CA SER A 257 12.05 1.32 14.84
C SER A 257 10.51 1.23 14.88
N ILE A 258 9.87 1.49 16.01
CA ILE A 258 8.40 1.47 16.14
C ILE A 258 7.76 2.51 15.20
N ASN A 259 8.30 3.73 15.10
CA ASN A 259 7.76 4.73 14.18
C ASN A 259 7.87 4.29 12.70
N SER A 260 8.93 3.57 12.33
CA SER A 260 9.05 2.98 10.98
C SER A 260 7.97 1.92 10.69
N VAL A 261 7.56 1.18 11.72
CA VAL A 261 6.44 0.23 11.65
C VAL A 261 5.10 0.97 11.57
N ARG A 262 4.91 2.02 12.37
CA ARG A 262 3.69 2.85 12.32
C ARG A 262 3.45 3.47 10.95
N TYR A 263 4.53 3.76 10.22
CA TYR A 263 4.50 4.34 8.88
C TYR A 263 4.25 3.34 7.72
N GLN A 264 4.01 2.05 8.00
CA GLN A 264 3.77 1.06 6.94
C GLN A 264 2.57 1.41 6.03
N SER A 265 2.60 1.01 4.76
CA SER A 265 1.47 1.22 3.83
C SER A 265 0.28 0.32 4.14
N PHE A 266 0.54 -0.89 4.64
CA PHE A 266 -0.45 -1.79 5.21
C PHE A 266 -0.68 -1.45 6.69
N GLN A 267 -1.93 -1.20 7.10
CA GLN A 267 -2.26 -0.63 8.43
C GLN A 267 -2.98 -1.60 9.38
N GLU A 268 -3.32 -2.82 8.93
CA GLU A 268 -3.94 -3.87 9.74
C GLU A 268 -2.88 -4.74 10.43
N PHE A 269 -2.13 -4.14 11.36
CA PHE A 269 -1.12 -4.82 12.14
C PHE A 269 -1.20 -4.47 13.63
N GLU A 270 -0.59 -5.31 14.44
CA GLU A 270 -0.25 -5.04 15.84
C GLU A 270 1.26 -5.08 16.03
N ILE A 271 1.77 -4.48 17.10
CA ILE A 271 3.19 -4.51 17.46
C ILE A 271 3.32 -5.17 18.82
N VAL A 272 4.17 -6.19 18.93
CA VAL A 272 4.53 -6.80 20.21
C VAL A 272 5.99 -6.47 20.49
N VAL A 273 6.21 -5.65 21.50
CA VAL A 273 7.53 -5.27 22.01
C VAL A 273 7.82 -6.10 23.25
N VAL A 274 8.90 -6.86 23.22
CA VAL A 274 9.39 -7.63 24.37
C VAL A 274 10.70 -7.03 24.85
N ASP A 275 10.69 -6.43 26.03
CA ASP A 275 11.91 -6.01 26.73
C ASP A 275 12.54 -7.20 27.46
N ASP A 276 13.72 -7.61 27.02
CA ASP A 276 14.49 -8.73 27.58
C ASP A 276 15.35 -8.30 28.76
N GLY A 277 14.73 -7.65 29.76
CA GLY A 277 15.40 -7.26 30.99
C GLY A 277 16.43 -6.14 30.81
N SER A 278 16.05 -5.04 30.16
CA SER A 278 16.85 -3.80 30.13
C SER A 278 17.18 -3.28 31.53
N GLU A 279 18.26 -2.52 31.68
CA GLU A 279 18.66 -1.92 32.97
C GLU A 279 17.61 -0.93 33.50
N ASP A 280 17.02 -0.14 32.61
CA ASP A 280 15.96 0.83 32.92
C ASP A 280 14.68 0.48 32.14
N GLN A 281 13.98 -0.58 32.60
CA GLN A 281 12.75 -1.08 31.99
C GLN A 281 11.60 -0.06 32.08
N ASP A 282 11.55 0.71 33.16
CA ASP A 282 10.54 1.75 33.34
C ASP A 282 10.69 2.83 32.26
N LYS A 283 11.92 3.23 31.92
CA LYS A 283 12.17 4.14 30.79
C LYS A 283 11.75 3.53 29.45
N VAL A 284 12.07 2.27 29.19
CA VAL A 284 11.66 1.58 27.93
C VAL A 284 10.13 1.60 27.82
N LYS A 285 9.44 1.20 28.89
CA LYS A 285 7.99 1.14 28.95
C LYS A 285 7.36 2.52 28.74
N ASN A 286 7.85 3.54 29.46
CA ASN A 286 7.33 4.91 29.35
C ASN A 286 7.46 5.44 27.91
N LEU A 287 8.60 5.22 27.26
CA LEU A 287 8.80 5.64 25.86
C LEU A 287 7.85 4.94 24.89
N VAL A 288 7.57 3.66 25.11
CA VAL A 288 6.58 2.92 24.30
C VAL A 288 5.16 3.44 24.56
N GLU A 289 4.79 3.70 25.81
CA GLU A 289 3.48 4.24 26.20
C GLU A 289 3.25 5.67 25.68
N GLU A 290 4.29 6.50 25.65
CA GLU A 290 4.25 7.88 25.12
C GLU A 290 3.92 7.95 23.62
N LEU A 291 4.11 6.86 22.87
CA LEU A 291 3.70 6.78 21.47
C LEU A 291 2.17 6.80 21.30
N GLY A 292 1.41 6.43 22.34
CA GLY A 292 -0.05 6.52 22.36
C GLY A 292 -0.76 5.62 21.34
N ASP A 293 -0.08 4.62 20.78
CA ASP A 293 -0.62 3.76 19.73
C ASP A 293 -1.24 2.49 20.35
N PRO A 294 -2.56 2.30 20.28
CA PRO A 294 -3.24 1.17 20.92
C PRO A 294 -2.88 -0.19 20.28
N ARG A 295 -2.19 -0.18 19.13
CA ARG A 295 -1.70 -1.41 18.47
C ARG A 295 -0.48 -2.00 19.16
N ILE A 296 0.16 -1.28 20.08
CA ILE A 296 1.40 -1.72 20.73
C ILE A 296 1.09 -2.47 22.03
N LYS A 297 1.58 -3.70 22.11
CA LYS A 297 1.61 -4.53 23.31
C LYS A 297 3.04 -4.57 23.84
N PHE A 298 3.24 -4.12 25.08
CA PHE A 298 4.54 -4.17 25.75
C PHE A 298 4.58 -5.31 26.76
N VAL A 299 5.63 -6.13 26.70
CA VAL A 299 5.89 -7.24 27.63
C VAL A 299 7.32 -7.10 28.13
N ALA A 300 7.55 -7.21 29.44
CA ALA A 300 8.88 -7.13 30.02
C ALA A 300 9.23 -8.44 30.74
N HIS A 301 10.42 -8.96 30.47
CA HIS A 301 11.02 -10.00 31.29
C HIS A 301 11.64 -9.38 32.54
N THR A 302 11.57 -10.07 33.68
CA THR A 302 12.17 -9.61 34.95
C THR A 302 13.70 -9.62 34.93
N GLU A 303 14.29 -10.45 34.07
CA GLU A 303 15.72 -10.55 33.81
C GLU A 303 15.94 -10.95 32.35
N SER A 304 17.14 -10.74 31.82
CA SER A 304 17.44 -11.11 30.43
C SER A 304 17.50 -12.63 30.27
N LEU A 305 16.62 -13.15 29.41
CA LEU A 305 16.52 -14.55 29.05
C LEU A 305 17.14 -14.83 27.66
N GLY A 306 17.58 -13.78 26.98
CA GLY A 306 18.19 -13.83 25.66
C GLY A 306 17.18 -13.60 24.54
N VAL A 307 17.71 -13.19 23.37
CA VAL A 307 16.90 -12.80 22.20
C VAL A 307 15.97 -13.91 21.70
N ALA A 308 16.36 -15.18 21.83
CA ALA A 308 15.52 -16.32 21.47
C ALA A 308 14.28 -16.42 22.36
N ALA A 309 14.45 -16.31 23.68
CA ALA A 309 13.35 -16.33 24.64
C ALA A 309 12.44 -15.12 24.45
N ALA A 310 13.00 -13.93 24.25
CA ALA A 310 12.23 -12.72 23.97
C ALA A 310 11.36 -12.86 22.69
N ARG A 311 11.91 -13.44 21.62
CA ARG A 311 11.16 -13.70 20.38
C ARG A 311 10.11 -14.80 20.53
N ASN A 312 10.36 -15.82 21.35
CA ASN A 312 9.35 -16.81 21.73
C ASN A 312 8.20 -16.15 22.50
N THR A 313 8.51 -15.30 23.48
CA THR A 313 7.53 -14.49 24.21
C THR A 313 6.72 -13.62 23.27
N ALA A 314 7.38 -12.95 22.31
CA ALA A 314 6.70 -12.12 21.32
C ALA A 314 5.70 -12.95 20.51
N ALA A 315 6.14 -14.11 20.00
CA ALA A 315 5.27 -15.03 19.27
C ALA A 315 4.08 -15.49 20.11
N GLN A 316 4.25 -15.79 21.41
CA GLN A 316 3.12 -16.19 22.28
C GLN A 316 2.07 -15.08 22.45
N HIS A 317 2.49 -13.81 22.47
CA HIS A 317 1.60 -12.65 22.60
C HIS A 317 1.07 -12.12 21.25
N SER A 318 1.47 -12.73 20.13
CA SER A 318 0.94 -12.45 18.80
C SER A 318 -0.45 -13.08 18.62
N ASP A 319 -1.44 -12.27 18.30
CA ASP A 319 -2.82 -12.70 18.02
C ASP A 319 -3.12 -12.79 16.52
N SER A 320 -2.30 -12.15 15.68
CA SER A 320 -2.44 -12.17 14.23
C SER A 320 -2.04 -13.50 13.57
N LEU A 321 -2.56 -13.71 12.36
CA LEU A 321 -2.25 -14.87 11.52
C LEU A 321 -0.78 -14.96 11.11
N LEU A 322 -0.17 -13.82 10.84
CA LEU A 322 1.20 -13.71 10.37
C LEU A 322 2.04 -12.96 11.39
N THR A 323 3.30 -13.35 11.52
CA THR A 323 4.32 -12.62 12.27
C THR A 323 5.36 -12.10 11.29
N ALA A 324 5.68 -10.83 11.43
CA ALA A 324 6.70 -10.17 10.66
C ALA A 324 7.79 -9.69 11.63
N VAL A 325 8.95 -10.35 11.61
CA VAL A 325 10.03 -10.12 12.57
C VAL A 325 10.70 -8.77 12.31
N HIS A 326 11.04 -8.02 13.36
CA HIS A 326 11.79 -6.77 13.22
C HIS A 326 12.71 -6.57 14.43
N ASP A 327 13.93 -6.12 14.17
CA ASP A 327 14.91 -5.81 15.21
C ASP A 327 14.71 -4.36 15.70
N ASP A 328 15.04 -4.11 16.98
CA ASP A 328 14.78 -2.85 17.68
C ASP A 328 15.67 -1.68 17.23
N ASP A 329 16.74 -1.96 16.49
CA ASP A 329 17.71 -0.99 15.98
C ASP A 329 17.57 -0.69 14.47
N ASP A 330 16.69 -1.41 13.77
CA ASP A 330 16.46 -1.32 12.34
C ASP A 330 15.25 -0.45 11.98
N LEU A 331 15.16 -0.03 10.70
CA LEU A 331 14.04 0.76 10.19
C LEU A 331 13.32 0.04 9.05
N MET A 332 12.02 -0.20 9.21
CA MET A 332 11.18 -0.85 8.22
C MET A 332 10.90 0.08 7.03
N LEU A 333 11.08 -0.42 5.80
CA LEU A 333 10.70 0.34 4.60
C LEU A 333 9.17 0.34 4.44
N PRO A 334 8.55 1.40 3.88
CA PRO A 334 7.11 1.64 4.00
C PRO A 334 6.21 0.50 3.49
N ASP A 335 6.64 -0.21 2.44
CA ASP A 335 5.84 -1.27 1.82
C ASP A 335 6.20 -2.67 2.30
N ARG A 336 7.07 -2.81 3.31
CA ARG A 336 7.58 -4.11 3.77
C ARG A 336 6.46 -5.09 4.11
N LEU A 337 5.47 -4.67 4.90
CA LEU A 337 4.38 -5.55 5.33
C LEU A 337 3.53 -6.00 4.14
N LEU A 338 3.19 -5.06 3.25
CA LEU A 338 2.44 -5.34 2.03
C LEU A 338 3.20 -6.31 1.12
N ASP A 339 4.50 -6.06 0.93
CA ASP A 339 5.38 -6.90 0.11
C ASP A 339 5.52 -8.32 0.67
N GLY A 340 5.55 -8.45 1.99
CA GLY A 340 5.65 -9.73 2.68
C GLY A 340 4.40 -10.59 2.56
N ILE A 341 3.21 -9.98 2.58
CA ILE A 341 1.94 -10.71 2.54
C ILE A 341 1.43 -10.99 1.12
N THR A 342 1.68 -10.09 0.17
CA THR A 342 1.15 -10.14 -1.19
C THR A 342 1.36 -11.47 -1.91
N PRO A 343 2.55 -12.12 -1.85
CA PRO A 343 2.78 -13.33 -2.63
C PRO A 343 2.46 -14.64 -1.88
N LEU A 344 1.92 -14.57 -0.66
CA LEU A 344 1.47 -15.77 0.06
C LEU A 344 0.36 -16.48 -0.73
N SER A 345 0.49 -17.79 -0.90
CA SER A 345 -0.33 -18.61 -1.79
C SER A 345 -0.36 -20.08 -1.35
N ASP A 346 -1.11 -20.92 -2.05
CA ASP A 346 -1.03 -22.39 -1.88
C ASP A 346 0.35 -23.00 -2.19
N THR A 347 1.29 -22.22 -2.75
CA THR A 347 2.65 -22.63 -3.04
C THR A 347 3.73 -21.89 -2.26
N VAL A 348 3.34 -20.89 -1.45
CA VAL A 348 4.24 -19.99 -0.73
C VAL A 348 3.70 -19.77 0.67
N ASP A 349 4.42 -20.33 1.65
CA ASP A 349 4.01 -20.31 3.06
C ASP A 349 4.67 -19.15 3.82
N ALA A 350 5.88 -18.75 3.43
CA ALA A 350 6.68 -17.72 4.08
C ALA A 350 7.44 -16.86 3.07
N THR A 351 7.72 -15.62 3.44
CA THR A 351 8.42 -14.67 2.56
C THR A 351 9.62 -14.04 3.24
N TYR A 352 10.58 -13.64 2.42
CA TYR A 352 11.80 -12.94 2.84
C TYR A 352 12.31 -12.04 1.71
N GLY A 353 13.30 -11.19 1.99
CA GLY A 353 13.79 -10.21 1.03
C GLY A 353 15.25 -9.84 1.19
N SER A 354 15.59 -8.69 0.61
CA SER A 354 16.90 -8.05 0.73
C SER A 354 16.82 -6.89 1.72
N TRP A 355 17.96 -6.30 2.10
CA TRP A 355 18.01 -5.12 2.98
C TRP A 355 19.08 -4.14 2.53
N ILE A 356 19.08 -2.95 3.11
CA ILE A 356 20.08 -1.92 2.87
C ILE A 356 20.76 -1.63 4.20
N ASN A 357 22.08 -1.74 4.29
CA ASN A 357 22.77 -1.23 5.47
C ASN A 357 22.87 0.29 5.37
N PHE A 358 22.72 0.97 6.50
CA PHE A 358 23.11 2.36 6.64
C PHE A 358 24.10 2.53 7.79
N ASP A 359 25.06 3.44 7.59
CA ASP A 359 25.98 3.88 8.63
C ASP A 359 25.31 4.96 9.50
N ASP A 360 25.27 4.74 10.81
CA ASP A 360 24.49 5.59 11.73
C ASP A 360 25.12 6.97 12.00
N ALA A 361 26.37 7.17 11.57
CA ALA A 361 27.07 8.45 11.69
C ALA A 361 27.03 9.27 10.39
N THR A 362 27.05 8.59 9.24
CA THR A 362 27.20 9.23 7.92
C THR A 362 25.97 9.12 7.03
N GLY A 363 25.03 8.23 7.33
CA GLY A 363 23.88 7.93 6.47
C GLY A 363 24.23 7.19 5.17
N GLU A 364 25.48 6.71 5.00
CA GLU A 364 25.90 6.01 3.78
C GLU A 364 25.08 4.71 3.60
N LEU A 365 24.45 4.55 2.44
CA LEU A 365 23.62 3.39 2.13
C LEU A 365 24.36 2.35 1.28
N ARG A 366 24.28 1.08 1.70
CA ARG A 366 24.81 -0.07 0.96
C ARG A 366 23.79 -1.20 0.86
N GLY A 367 23.35 -1.51 -0.35
CA GLY A 367 22.40 -2.60 -0.61
C GLY A 367 23.03 -3.98 -0.41
N PHE A 368 22.30 -4.87 0.26
CA PHE A 368 22.64 -6.28 0.47
C PHE A 368 21.56 -7.18 -0.14
N LEU A 369 21.89 -7.80 -1.27
CA LEU A 369 20.98 -8.71 -1.96
C LEU A 369 21.15 -10.13 -1.44
N THR A 370 20.05 -10.73 -1.00
CA THR A 370 20.01 -12.17 -0.71
C THR A 370 19.67 -12.96 -1.98
N ARG A 371 20.11 -14.21 -2.06
CA ARG A 371 19.80 -15.06 -3.23
C ARG A 371 18.34 -15.51 -3.19
N THR A 372 17.76 -15.68 -4.37
CA THR A 372 16.43 -16.29 -4.50
C THR A 372 16.50 -17.80 -4.24
N GLY A 373 15.38 -18.37 -3.76
CA GLY A 373 15.23 -19.81 -3.58
C GLY A 373 15.96 -20.34 -2.35
N PHE A 374 15.55 -19.90 -1.16
CA PHE A 374 15.98 -20.51 0.10
C PHE A 374 15.47 -21.96 0.18
N ASN A 375 16.42 -22.89 0.15
CA ASN A 375 16.18 -24.33 0.15
C ASN A 375 17.45 -25.08 0.62
N GLU A 376 17.35 -26.40 0.71
CA GLU A 376 18.41 -27.27 1.20
C GLU A 376 19.71 -27.17 0.37
N LYS A 377 19.58 -26.86 -0.92
CA LYS A 377 20.72 -26.69 -1.85
C LYS A 377 21.47 -25.40 -1.55
N MET A 378 20.74 -24.32 -1.27
CA MET A 378 21.33 -23.03 -0.87
C MET A 378 22.13 -23.19 0.43
N ILE A 379 21.53 -23.86 1.43
CA ILE A 379 22.21 -24.10 2.71
C ILE A 379 23.45 -24.97 2.51
N ALA A 380 23.37 -26.06 1.73
CA ALA A 380 24.53 -26.91 1.42
C ALA A 380 25.66 -26.13 0.73
N PHE A 381 25.33 -25.16 -0.13
CA PHE A 381 26.31 -24.34 -0.85
C PHE A 381 27.05 -23.37 0.09
N ASN A 382 26.35 -22.47 0.77
CA ASN A 382 27.00 -21.39 1.52
C ASN A 382 26.54 -21.26 2.98
N GLY A 383 25.54 -22.03 3.43
CA GLY A 383 25.02 -21.96 4.80
C GLY A 383 24.15 -20.73 5.06
N ALA A 384 23.85 -19.95 4.02
CA ALA A 384 23.07 -18.73 4.17
C ALA A 384 21.59 -19.05 4.35
N GLY A 385 20.95 -18.30 5.25
CA GLY A 385 19.52 -18.30 5.50
C GLY A 385 18.89 -16.99 4.99
N PRO A 386 17.55 -16.91 5.04
CA PRO A 386 16.83 -15.67 4.78
C PRO A 386 17.13 -14.66 5.90
N GLY A 387 17.40 -13.39 5.57
CA GLY A 387 17.69 -12.37 6.59
C GLY A 387 16.52 -12.17 7.55
N HIS A 388 16.77 -12.19 8.86
CA HIS A 388 15.72 -12.38 9.86
C HIS A 388 14.64 -11.29 9.87
N SER A 389 15.02 -10.01 9.92
CA SER A 389 14.10 -8.86 9.84
C SER A 389 13.32 -8.74 8.52
N THR A 390 13.58 -9.61 7.53
CA THR A 390 12.80 -9.66 6.28
C THR A 390 11.61 -10.62 6.34
N TRP A 391 11.50 -11.44 7.38
CA TRP A 391 10.54 -12.54 7.41
C TRP A 391 9.11 -12.06 7.55
N THR A 392 8.21 -12.65 6.77
CA THR A 392 6.77 -12.72 7.08
C THR A 392 6.37 -14.20 7.06
N VAL A 393 5.94 -14.72 8.20
CA VAL A 393 5.74 -16.16 8.43
C VAL A 393 4.44 -16.37 9.20
N PRO A 394 3.66 -17.43 8.94
CA PRO A 394 2.54 -17.81 9.78
C PRO A 394 2.91 -17.88 11.26
N THR A 395 2.19 -17.15 12.11
CA THR A 395 2.46 -17.04 13.55
C THR A 395 2.49 -18.40 14.22
N TRP A 396 1.61 -19.31 13.80
CA TRP A 396 1.55 -20.67 14.36
C TRP A 396 2.83 -21.47 14.14
N LEU A 397 3.57 -21.24 13.04
CA LEU A 397 4.85 -21.90 12.79
C LEU A 397 5.89 -21.46 13.82
N ILE A 398 5.95 -20.17 14.14
CA ILE A 398 6.88 -19.66 15.16
C ILE A 398 6.47 -20.20 16.54
N LYS A 399 5.18 -20.18 16.89
CA LYS A 399 4.67 -20.73 18.16
C LYS A 399 4.96 -22.23 18.32
N GLN A 400 4.81 -23.01 17.24
CA GLN A 400 4.96 -24.46 17.29
C GLN A 400 6.43 -24.89 17.28
N PHE A 401 7.27 -24.27 16.47
CA PHE A 401 8.67 -24.64 16.37
C PHE A 401 9.53 -23.99 17.46
N GLY A 402 9.26 -22.72 17.79
CA GLY A 402 10.01 -21.90 18.75
C GLY A 402 11.46 -21.62 18.32
N TYR A 403 12.03 -20.50 18.72
CA TYR A 403 13.48 -20.29 18.70
C TYR A 403 14.14 -21.18 19.76
N ASP A 404 15.32 -21.74 19.47
CA ASP A 404 16.07 -22.53 20.45
C ASP A 404 16.79 -21.62 21.44
N GLU A 405 16.25 -21.53 22.65
CA GLU A 405 16.74 -20.66 23.74
C GLU A 405 18.12 -21.06 24.27
N ARG A 406 18.64 -22.22 23.89
CA ARG A 406 20.01 -22.65 24.25
C ARG A 406 21.07 -21.97 23.40
N LEU A 407 20.68 -21.31 22.30
CA LEU A 407 21.57 -20.63 21.38
C LEU A 407 21.61 -19.13 21.67
N THR A 408 22.82 -18.57 21.71
CA THR A 408 23.06 -17.13 21.86
C THR A 408 23.23 -16.41 20.52
N SER A 409 23.48 -17.18 19.45
CA SER A 409 23.71 -16.67 18.09
C SER A 409 23.07 -17.58 17.06
N SER A 410 22.73 -17.03 15.88
CA SER A 410 22.20 -17.79 14.74
C SER A 410 20.90 -18.56 15.04
N VAL A 411 20.13 -18.06 16.00
CA VAL A 411 18.80 -18.56 16.39
C VAL A 411 17.81 -18.53 15.22
N ASP A 412 17.98 -17.54 14.35
CA ASP A 412 17.23 -17.32 13.11
C ASP A 412 17.56 -18.36 12.04
N HIS A 413 18.85 -18.60 11.78
CA HIS A 413 19.31 -19.62 10.82
C HIS A 413 18.87 -21.04 11.22
N GLU A 414 18.90 -21.33 12.52
CA GLU A 414 18.45 -22.61 13.07
C GLU A 414 16.95 -22.81 12.83
N LEU A 415 16.12 -21.85 13.24
CA LEU A 415 14.68 -21.92 13.04
C LEU A 415 14.31 -21.98 11.55
N ALA A 416 14.92 -21.15 10.70
CA ALA A 416 14.69 -21.16 9.26
C ALA A 416 14.94 -22.54 8.65
N SER A 417 16.03 -23.19 9.08
CA SER A 417 16.41 -24.53 8.63
C SER A 417 15.39 -25.57 9.05
N ARG A 418 14.89 -25.51 10.30
CA ARG A 418 13.83 -26.42 10.78
C ARG A 418 12.51 -26.23 10.05
N LEU A 419 12.10 -24.98 9.83
CA LEU A 419 10.89 -24.66 9.07
C LEU A 419 10.99 -25.18 7.63
N MET A 420 12.09 -24.89 6.94
CA MET A 420 12.35 -25.39 5.58
C MET A 420 12.35 -26.92 5.52
N ASN A 421 13.05 -27.60 6.45
CA ASN A 421 13.09 -29.06 6.50
C ASN A 421 11.72 -29.69 6.82
N SER A 422 10.80 -28.93 7.42
CA SER A 422 9.43 -29.35 7.70
C SER A 422 8.47 -29.10 6.52
N GLY A 423 8.99 -28.60 5.39
CA GLY A 423 8.23 -28.39 4.17
C GLY A 423 7.74 -26.96 3.95
N VAL A 424 8.11 -26.00 4.81
CA VAL A 424 7.75 -24.59 4.61
C VAL A 424 8.42 -24.05 3.35
N ARG A 425 7.61 -23.52 2.43
CA ARG A 425 8.06 -23.00 1.14
C ARG A 425 8.29 -21.50 1.22
N TRP A 426 9.54 -21.11 1.10
CA TRP A 426 9.99 -19.73 1.19
C TRP A 426 10.06 -19.06 -0.18
N LEU A 427 9.54 -17.83 -0.28
CA LEU A 427 9.68 -16.99 -1.45
C LEU A 427 10.48 -15.73 -1.14
N HIS A 428 11.45 -15.42 -1.99
CA HIS A 428 12.13 -14.13 -1.98
C HIS A 428 11.30 -13.09 -2.75
N VAL A 429 10.87 -12.00 -2.11
CA VAL A 429 9.96 -10.99 -2.69
C VAL A 429 10.63 -10.02 -3.69
N GLN A 430 11.95 -10.13 -3.86
CA GLN A 430 12.77 -9.36 -4.81
C GLN A 430 12.83 -7.86 -4.53
N LYS A 431 12.54 -7.44 -3.30
CA LYS A 431 12.58 -6.05 -2.86
C LYS A 431 13.49 -5.86 -1.64
N PHE A 432 13.90 -4.63 -1.38
CA PHE A 432 14.49 -4.24 -0.11
C PHE A 432 13.37 -4.07 0.92
N MET A 433 13.51 -4.71 2.10
CA MET A 433 12.46 -4.76 3.12
C MET A 433 12.70 -3.77 4.27
N TYR A 434 13.96 -3.47 4.59
CA TYR A 434 14.30 -2.62 5.72
C TYR A 434 15.70 -2.00 5.53
N LEU A 435 15.97 -0.97 6.32
CA LEU A 435 17.28 -0.36 6.50
C LEU A 435 17.90 -0.93 7.78
N ARG A 436 19.02 -1.64 7.63
CA ARG A 436 19.78 -2.19 8.73
C ARG A 436 20.76 -1.17 9.28
N ARG A 437 20.69 -0.87 10.57
CA ARG A 437 21.65 0.07 11.18
C ARG A 437 23.00 -0.62 11.38
N VAL A 438 24.08 0.08 11.05
CA VAL A 438 25.44 -0.37 11.32
C VAL A 438 26.02 0.52 12.43
N HIS A 439 26.17 -0.06 13.62
CA HIS A 439 26.71 0.59 14.82
C HIS A 439 27.37 -0.44 15.77
N ASP A 440 28.07 0.04 16.80
CA ASP A 440 28.87 -0.81 17.70
C ASP A 440 28.03 -1.66 18.68
N LEU A 441 26.76 -1.30 18.89
CA LEU A 441 25.85 -2.01 19.81
C LEU A 441 25.04 -3.13 19.13
N GLN A 442 25.18 -3.31 17.81
CA GLN A 442 24.49 -4.37 17.08
C GLN A 442 25.06 -5.74 17.48
N ILE A 443 24.21 -6.75 17.66
CA ILE A 443 24.63 -8.12 18.03
C ILE A 443 25.67 -8.66 17.03
N THR A 444 25.52 -8.32 15.75
CA THR A 444 26.43 -8.75 14.68
C THR A 444 27.87 -8.22 14.83
N ALA A 445 28.04 -7.01 15.36
CA ALA A 445 29.36 -6.42 15.60
C ALA A 445 30.01 -7.00 16.86
N GLN A 446 29.19 -7.31 17.87
CA GLN A 446 29.66 -7.88 19.13
C GLN A 446 29.98 -9.38 19.03
N ASP A 447 29.34 -10.11 18.10
CA ASP A 447 29.43 -11.58 18.03
C ASP A 447 29.66 -12.16 16.61
N THR A 448 30.60 -11.57 15.86
CA THR A 448 30.90 -11.98 14.48
C THR A 448 31.42 -13.42 14.35
N ASP A 449 32.12 -13.95 15.35
CA ASP A 449 32.70 -15.29 15.31
C ASP A 449 31.65 -16.39 15.52
N ASN A 450 30.66 -16.18 16.39
CA ASN A 450 29.58 -17.15 16.55
C ASN A 450 28.60 -17.15 15.35
N GLN A 451 28.43 -16.03 14.63
CA GLN A 451 27.65 -16.03 13.38
C GLN A 451 28.26 -16.95 12.30
N LYS A 452 29.59 -16.94 12.16
CA LYS A 452 30.28 -17.88 11.25
C LYS A 452 30.12 -19.33 11.71
N ALA A 453 30.08 -19.55 13.03
CA ALA A 453 29.77 -20.86 13.60
C ALA A 453 28.35 -21.29 13.23
N GLY A 454 27.36 -20.40 13.27
CA GLY A 454 25.99 -20.67 12.83
C GLY A 454 25.87 -21.15 11.39
N HIS A 455 26.49 -20.44 10.43
CA HIS A 455 26.55 -20.89 9.03
C HIS A 455 27.16 -22.29 8.89
N THR A 456 28.17 -22.60 9.71
CA THR A 456 28.82 -23.92 9.73
C THR A 456 27.89 -24.98 10.33
N LEU A 457 27.16 -24.64 11.40
CA LEU A 457 26.17 -25.51 12.03
C LEU A 457 25.01 -25.83 11.09
N SER A 458 24.47 -24.83 10.36
CA SER A 458 23.41 -25.06 9.36
C SER A 458 23.86 -26.02 8.25
N LYS A 459 25.12 -25.91 7.80
CA LYS A 459 25.71 -26.87 6.85
C LYS A 459 25.85 -28.27 7.44
N LEU A 460 26.32 -28.37 8.68
CA LEU A 460 26.48 -29.65 9.37
C LEU A 460 25.13 -30.34 9.60
N ALA A 461 24.11 -29.61 10.07
CA ALA A 461 22.75 -30.11 10.27
C ALA A 461 22.18 -30.72 8.97
N ASN A 462 22.33 -30.03 7.84
CA ASN A 462 21.89 -30.53 6.54
C ASN A 462 22.71 -31.73 6.04
N ARG A 463 24.01 -31.78 6.36
CA ARG A 463 24.86 -32.92 6.00
C ARG A 463 24.41 -34.23 6.67
N PHE A 464 23.82 -34.19 7.85
CA PHE A 464 23.29 -35.40 8.50
C PHE A 464 22.04 -35.98 7.80
N LEU A 465 21.34 -35.16 7.00
CA LEU A 465 20.14 -35.57 6.28
C LEU A 465 20.44 -36.23 4.93
N THR A 466 21.70 -36.28 4.50
CA THR A 466 22.07 -36.81 3.17
C THR A 466 23.45 -37.50 3.17
N SER A 467 23.70 -38.34 2.17
CA SER A 467 25.02 -38.95 1.98
C SER A 467 26.06 -37.90 1.57
N ARG A 468 27.36 -38.16 1.75
CA ARG A 468 28.43 -37.24 1.32
C ARG A 468 28.31 -36.85 -0.17
N TYR A 469 28.05 -37.84 -1.03
CA TYR A 469 27.86 -37.61 -2.46
C TYR A 469 26.61 -36.75 -2.73
N GLY A 470 25.52 -37.01 -2.00
CA GLY A 470 24.32 -36.18 -2.07
C GLY A 470 24.57 -34.74 -1.65
N TYR A 471 25.31 -34.51 -0.56
CA TYR A 471 25.69 -33.17 -0.10
C TYR A 471 26.50 -32.40 -1.16
N GLU A 472 27.54 -33.01 -1.73
CA GLU A 472 28.39 -32.37 -2.76
C GLU A 472 27.56 -32.01 -4.00
N GLN A 473 26.63 -32.87 -4.41
CA GLN A 473 25.71 -32.61 -5.52
C GLN A 473 24.74 -31.45 -5.20
N MET A 474 24.17 -31.41 -3.99
CA MET A 474 23.26 -30.34 -3.56
C MET A 474 23.99 -28.98 -3.48
N ALA A 475 25.20 -28.96 -2.93
CA ALA A 475 26.02 -27.76 -2.88
C ALA A 475 26.36 -27.23 -4.28
N ALA A 476 26.65 -28.13 -5.24
CA ALA A 476 26.87 -27.77 -6.63
C ALA A 476 25.61 -27.16 -7.29
N GLN A 477 24.42 -27.71 -6.99
CA GLN A 477 23.15 -27.16 -7.48
C GLN A 477 22.83 -25.79 -6.86
N GLY A 478 23.08 -25.61 -5.56
CA GLY A 478 22.84 -24.33 -4.86
C GLY A 478 23.67 -23.16 -5.40
N LYS A 479 24.83 -23.44 -6.00
CA LYS A 479 25.64 -22.42 -6.71
C LYS A 479 24.84 -21.73 -7.82
N GLY A 480 23.90 -22.44 -8.45
CA GLY A 480 23.05 -21.95 -9.54
C GLY A 480 21.93 -21.00 -9.14
N ASN A 481 21.65 -20.84 -7.84
CA ASN A 481 20.67 -19.87 -7.35
C ASN A 481 21.12 -18.44 -7.70
N ARG A 482 20.19 -17.65 -8.23
CA ARG A 482 20.46 -16.31 -8.77
C ARG A 482 20.21 -15.24 -7.72
N TYR A 483 20.84 -14.08 -7.91
CA TYR A 483 20.41 -12.87 -7.23
C TYR A 483 19.13 -12.33 -7.89
N PRO A 484 18.23 -11.73 -7.11
CA PRO A 484 17.00 -11.13 -7.62
C PRO A 484 17.29 -9.89 -8.47
N SER A 485 16.35 -9.53 -9.34
CA SER A 485 16.34 -8.22 -9.98
C SER A 485 15.57 -7.24 -9.09
N THR A 486 16.27 -6.61 -8.14
CA THR A 486 15.64 -5.72 -7.16
C THR A 486 15.57 -4.28 -7.67
N PRO A 487 14.36 -3.66 -7.73
CA PRO A 487 14.22 -2.25 -8.07
C PRO A 487 14.95 -1.33 -7.10
N GLY A 488 15.32 -0.14 -7.58
CA GLY A 488 15.92 0.91 -6.76
C GLY A 488 17.41 0.77 -6.44
N THR A 489 18.08 -0.29 -6.95
CA THR A 489 19.52 -0.54 -6.74
C THR A 489 20.44 0.50 -7.38
N GLY A 490 19.98 1.22 -8.42
CA GLY A 490 20.81 2.20 -9.15
C GLY A 490 21.07 3.51 -8.41
N ASN A 491 20.20 3.91 -7.48
CA ASN A 491 20.39 5.08 -6.63
C ASN A 491 19.68 4.88 -5.28
N LEU A 492 20.38 4.28 -4.32
CA LEU A 492 19.80 3.93 -3.02
C LEU A 492 19.35 5.18 -2.25
N HIS A 493 20.15 6.25 -2.24
CA HIS A 493 19.83 7.46 -1.49
C HIS A 493 18.56 8.14 -2.01
N ALA A 494 18.39 8.28 -3.33
CA ALA A 494 17.20 8.88 -3.90
C ALA A 494 15.92 8.07 -3.61
N ASN A 495 16.03 6.74 -3.51
CA ASN A 495 14.88 5.86 -3.34
C ASN A 495 14.55 5.56 -1.86
N PHE A 496 15.57 5.54 -0.99
CA PHE A 496 15.45 5.04 0.37
C PHE A 496 16.02 5.98 1.45
N GLY A 497 16.82 6.99 1.07
CA GLY A 497 17.43 7.93 2.02
C GLY A 497 16.39 8.75 2.80
N GLY A 498 15.18 8.91 2.27
CA GLY A 498 14.06 9.56 2.96
C GLY A 498 13.53 8.78 4.17
N TYR A 499 14.02 7.56 4.43
CA TYR A 499 13.61 6.74 5.56
C TYR A 499 14.74 6.51 6.58
N LEU A 500 15.89 7.17 6.43
CA LEU A 500 16.94 7.24 7.45
C LEU A 500 16.45 7.98 8.71
N PRO A 501 17.10 7.86 9.88
CA PRO A 501 16.83 8.67 11.07
C PRO A 501 16.89 10.18 10.84
N ASP A 502 16.16 10.94 11.66
CA ASP A 502 16.03 12.40 11.54
C ASP A 502 17.38 13.14 11.68
N HIS A 503 18.31 12.64 12.49
CA HIS A 503 19.64 13.25 12.65
C HIS A 503 20.54 13.09 11.43
N LEU A 504 20.22 12.20 10.50
CA LEU A 504 21.01 11.96 9.28
C LEU A 504 20.43 12.65 8.05
N ILE A 505 19.13 12.95 8.05
CA ILE A 505 18.42 13.41 6.86
C ILE A 505 17.40 14.52 7.15
N LYS A 506 17.43 15.56 6.31
CA LYS A 506 16.32 16.49 6.14
C LYS A 506 15.38 15.96 5.06
N ARG A 507 14.08 15.93 5.35
CA ARG A 507 13.05 15.46 4.41
C ARG A 507 12.12 16.58 4.01
N ASP A 508 11.89 16.71 2.72
CA ASP A 508 10.79 17.52 2.21
C ASP A 508 9.75 16.62 1.55
N LEU A 509 8.47 16.93 1.74
CA LEU A 509 7.37 16.25 1.06
C LEU A 509 6.86 17.10 -0.08
N VAL A 510 6.66 16.47 -1.24
CA VAL A 510 6.04 17.09 -2.40
C VAL A 510 4.67 16.45 -2.62
N PHE A 511 3.62 17.23 -2.41
CA PHE A 511 2.24 16.88 -2.71
C PHE A 511 1.91 17.29 -4.14
N THR A 512 1.08 16.52 -4.83
CA THR A 512 0.55 16.87 -6.15
C THR A 512 -0.98 16.83 -6.14
N GLY A 513 -1.65 17.82 -6.75
CA GLY A 513 -3.10 17.97 -6.86
C GLY A 513 -3.82 18.37 -5.56
N ASN A 514 -4.85 19.24 -5.68
CA ASN A 514 -5.69 19.78 -4.60
C ASN A 514 -4.89 20.13 -3.33
N THR A 515 -3.82 20.88 -3.52
CA THR A 515 -2.75 21.01 -2.53
C THR A 515 -3.16 21.85 -1.34
N VAL A 516 -4.06 22.82 -1.54
CA VAL A 516 -4.66 23.60 -0.43
C VAL A 516 -5.45 22.68 0.51
N THR A 517 -6.24 21.74 -0.04
CA THR A 517 -6.98 20.78 0.78
C THR A 517 -6.03 19.82 1.49
N LYS A 518 -5.00 19.32 0.80
CA LYS A 518 -4.00 18.41 1.39
C LYS A 518 -3.14 19.09 2.46
N ALA A 519 -2.76 20.35 2.26
CA ALA A 519 -2.02 21.16 3.22
C ALA A 519 -2.85 21.43 4.47
N ARG A 520 -4.15 21.76 4.31
CA ARG A 520 -5.07 21.88 5.43
C ARG A 520 -5.29 20.55 6.15
N ALA A 521 -5.46 19.47 5.40
CA ALA A 521 -5.62 18.13 5.96
C ALA A 521 -4.38 17.68 6.72
N ALA A 522 -3.18 18.12 6.32
CA ALA A 522 -1.93 17.80 7.00
C ALA A 522 -1.78 18.50 8.35
N ASP A 523 -2.60 19.51 8.66
CA ASP A 523 -2.53 20.32 9.89
C ASP A 523 -1.11 20.86 10.20
N MET A 524 -0.36 21.17 9.14
CA MET A 524 1.01 21.69 9.20
C MET A 524 1.17 22.97 8.35
N PRO A 525 0.30 24.00 8.52
CA PRO A 525 0.32 25.19 7.64
C PRO A 525 1.65 25.96 7.72
N ASP A 526 2.25 26.05 8.91
CA ASP A 526 3.51 26.78 9.16
C ASP A 526 4.74 26.11 8.52
N ARG A 527 4.55 24.98 7.84
CA ARG A 527 5.62 24.20 7.20
C ARG A 527 5.45 24.08 5.70
N VAL A 528 4.35 24.60 5.17
CA VAL A 528 4.05 24.61 3.73
C VAL A 528 4.78 25.79 3.12
N THR A 529 5.90 25.52 2.46
CA THR A 529 6.83 26.58 2.04
C THR A 529 6.52 27.11 0.65
N THR A 530 5.90 26.29 -0.22
CA THR A 530 5.57 26.70 -1.60
C THR A 530 4.40 25.88 -2.16
N ILE A 531 3.46 26.53 -2.85
CA ILE A 531 2.43 25.94 -3.71
C ILE A 531 2.69 26.37 -5.17
N LEU A 532 2.83 25.43 -6.10
CA LEU A 532 3.02 25.66 -7.53
C LEU A 532 1.79 25.21 -8.31
N THR A 533 1.11 26.11 -9.03
CA THR A 533 -0.02 25.78 -9.89
C THR A 533 0.34 26.05 -11.36
N GLY A 534 0.22 25.02 -12.20
CA GLY A 534 0.34 25.15 -13.65
C GLY A 534 -1.02 25.20 -14.31
N ARG A 535 -1.24 26.16 -15.21
CA ARG A 535 -2.46 26.33 -16.01
C ARG A 535 -2.14 26.34 -17.49
N ASP A 536 -3.03 25.76 -18.28
CA ASP A 536 -3.01 25.92 -19.73
C ASP A 536 -3.63 27.28 -20.09
N LEU A 537 -2.90 28.08 -20.86
CA LEU A 537 -3.30 29.46 -21.18
C LEU A 537 -4.50 29.51 -22.14
N GLN A 538 -4.65 28.52 -23.03
CA GLN A 538 -5.72 28.51 -24.03
C GLN A 538 -7.06 28.08 -23.42
N THR A 539 -7.02 27.07 -22.56
CA THR A 539 -8.22 26.46 -21.97
C THR A 539 -8.56 26.99 -20.58
N GLY A 540 -7.63 27.70 -19.93
CA GLY A 540 -7.74 28.16 -18.54
C GLY A 540 -7.74 27.04 -17.49
N LYS A 541 -7.61 25.78 -17.91
CA LYS A 541 -7.66 24.62 -17.02
C LYS A 541 -6.34 24.45 -16.26
N ALA A 542 -6.45 24.12 -14.97
CA ALA A 542 -5.30 23.71 -14.17
C ALA A 542 -4.76 22.37 -14.69
N LEU A 543 -3.47 22.33 -15.03
CA LEU A 543 -2.76 21.15 -15.48
C LEU A 543 -2.13 20.38 -14.31
N PHE A 544 -1.64 21.11 -13.30
CA PHE A 544 -1.11 20.53 -12.08
C PHE A 544 -1.15 21.55 -10.94
N GLU A 545 -1.07 21.05 -9.72
CA GLU A 545 -0.87 21.83 -8.50
C GLU A 545 0.14 21.03 -7.65
N GLU A 546 1.15 21.64 -7.06
CA GLU A 546 2.10 20.96 -6.18
C GLU A 546 2.37 21.77 -4.93
N ALA A 547 2.52 21.14 -3.77
CA ALA A 547 2.91 21.82 -2.53
C ALA A 547 4.11 21.14 -1.90
N ARG A 548 4.98 21.94 -1.27
CA ARG A 548 6.15 21.45 -0.55
C ARG A 548 6.02 21.68 0.95
N LEU A 549 6.20 20.63 1.73
CA LEU A 549 6.38 20.70 3.19
C LEU A 549 7.83 20.39 3.50
N GLU A 550 8.50 21.22 4.28
CA GLU A 550 9.94 21.04 4.58
C GLU A 550 10.20 20.55 6.01
N ASN A 551 11.41 20.02 6.23
CA ASN A 551 11.94 19.58 7.53
C ASN A 551 11.12 18.47 8.21
N VAL A 552 10.48 17.60 7.42
CA VAL A 552 9.54 16.56 7.89
C VAL A 552 10.27 15.47 8.68
N SER A 553 9.90 15.34 9.96
CA SER A 553 10.39 14.30 10.86
C SER A 553 9.75 12.95 10.54
N GLN A 554 10.32 11.87 11.07
CA GLN A 554 9.70 10.55 10.94
C GLN A 554 8.33 10.50 11.64
N LYS A 555 8.17 11.22 12.76
CA LYS A 555 6.89 11.33 13.48
C LYS A 555 5.81 12.00 12.62
N ASP A 556 6.18 13.04 11.87
CA ASP A 556 5.25 13.71 10.95
C ASP A 556 4.80 12.78 9.82
N LEU A 557 5.70 11.95 9.28
CA LEU A 557 5.36 10.93 8.27
C LEU A 557 4.29 9.96 8.80
N VAL A 558 4.45 9.51 10.05
CA VAL A 558 3.47 8.65 10.73
C VAL A 558 2.13 9.37 10.87
N GLN A 559 2.14 10.61 11.34
CA GLN A 559 0.91 11.40 11.51
C GLN A 559 0.17 11.58 10.18
N LEU A 560 0.88 11.96 9.10
CA LEU A 560 0.30 12.09 7.77
C LEU A 560 -0.33 10.76 7.30
N ARG A 561 0.34 9.63 7.57
CA ARG A 561 -0.21 8.30 7.25
C ARG A 561 -1.49 8.01 8.04
N GLU A 562 -1.50 8.30 9.33
CA GLU A 562 -2.66 8.09 10.21
C GLU A 562 -3.86 8.96 9.81
N MET A 563 -3.60 10.17 9.29
CA MET A 563 -4.61 11.07 8.70
C MET A 563 -5.10 10.61 7.31
N GLY A 564 -4.60 9.49 6.78
CA GLY A 564 -4.96 8.98 5.45
C GLY A 564 -4.33 9.77 4.30
N ILE A 565 -3.36 10.63 4.58
CA ILE A 565 -2.66 11.41 3.56
C ILE A 565 -1.55 10.54 2.99
N LYS A 566 -1.84 9.96 1.82
CA LYS A 566 -0.94 8.96 1.22
C LYS A 566 -0.10 9.44 0.04
N ASN A 567 -0.56 10.48 -0.62
CA ASN A 567 -0.08 10.88 -1.95
C ASN A 567 0.91 12.04 -1.86
N PHE A 568 2.17 11.72 -1.57
CA PHE A 568 3.29 12.63 -1.60
C PHE A 568 4.59 11.91 -1.97
N VAL A 569 5.60 12.68 -2.39
CA VAL A 569 6.95 12.19 -2.66
C VAL A 569 7.91 12.73 -1.61
N VAL A 570 8.65 11.84 -0.95
CA VAL A 570 9.73 12.22 -0.02
C VAL A 570 10.97 12.62 -0.81
N LYS A 571 11.54 13.78 -0.51
CA LYS A 571 12.78 14.31 -1.07
C LYS A 571 13.83 14.41 0.04
N PRO A 572 14.78 13.47 0.11
CA PRO A 572 15.84 13.49 1.11
C PRO A 572 17.00 14.41 0.73
N SER A 573 17.55 15.10 1.73
CA SER A 573 18.82 15.84 1.66
C SER A 573 19.63 15.62 2.95
N MET A 574 20.94 15.38 2.83
CA MET A 574 21.81 15.14 4.00
C MET A 574 21.84 16.34 4.95
N VAL A 575 21.86 16.07 6.26
CA VAL A 575 22.10 17.09 7.29
C VAL A 575 23.59 17.46 7.28
N LEU A 576 23.90 18.75 7.20
CA LEU A 576 25.27 19.27 7.34
C LEU A 576 25.53 19.52 8.83
N SER A 577 26.72 19.19 9.34
CA SER A 577 27.05 19.24 10.78
C SER A 577 26.86 20.63 11.41
N GLU A 578 26.35 20.63 12.65
CA GLU A 578 26.04 21.79 13.50
C GLU A 578 27.24 22.71 13.77
N GLY A 579 27.44 23.69 12.90
CA GLY A 579 28.16 24.94 13.18
C GLY A 579 27.34 26.19 12.88
N ASP A 580 26.16 26.05 12.25
CA ASP A 580 25.49 27.15 11.54
C ASP A 580 24.06 27.50 12.02
N GLU A 581 23.39 26.68 12.85
CA GLU A 581 21.94 26.87 13.11
C GLU A 581 21.56 27.50 14.47
N ALA A 582 22.51 27.82 15.35
CA ALA A 582 22.22 28.19 16.73
C ALA A 582 21.83 29.67 17.00
N GLU A 583 21.69 30.52 15.98
CA GLU A 583 21.29 31.93 16.20
C GLU A 583 20.13 32.29 15.29
N ARG A 584 18.93 32.50 15.84
CA ARG A 584 17.97 33.52 15.41
C ARG A 584 16.69 33.49 16.25
N LEU A 585 16.71 34.25 17.36
CA LEU A 585 15.51 34.98 17.75
C LEU A 585 15.41 36.18 16.79
N ILE A 586 14.44 36.12 15.88
CA ILE A 586 14.34 36.97 14.68
C ILE A 586 14.13 38.44 15.10
N SER A 587 15.10 39.28 14.74
CA SER A 587 14.99 40.74 14.76
C SER A 587 14.26 41.24 13.49
N PRO A 588 13.77 42.49 13.45
CA PRO A 588 13.14 43.05 12.25
C PRO A 588 14.00 43.01 10.97
N GLU A 589 15.33 43.02 11.09
CA GLU A 589 16.27 42.86 9.96
C GLU A 589 16.35 41.40 9.48
N ASP A 590 16.19 40.44 10.39
CA ASP A 590 16.07 39.02 10.06
C ASP A 590 14.74 38.74 9.31
N PHE A 591 13.68 39.52 9.57
CA PHE A 591 12.42 39.41 8.83
C PHE A 591 12.56 39.82 7.35
N GLU A 592 13.21 40.95 7.06
CA GLU A 592 13.50 41.35 5.66
C GLU A 592 14.43 40.34 4.96
N THR A 593 15.38 39.76 5.71
CA THR A 593 16.30 38.75 5.17
C THR A 593 15.56 37.45 4.87
N MET A 594 14.67 37.02 5.77
CA MET A 594 13.83 35.84 5.61
C MET A 594 12.85 36.00 4.43
N GLU A 595 12.25 37.18 4.26
CA GLU A 595 11.41 37.51 3.10
C GLU A 595 12.18 37.35 1.78
N ARG A 596 13.44 37.82 1.70
CA ARG A 596 14.30 37.60 0.52
C ARG A 596 14.68 36.14 0.31
N GLU A 597 14.98 35.40 1.38
CA GLU A 597 15.31 33.97 1.30
C GLU A 597 14.12 33.13 0.82
N VAL A 598 12.91 33.45 1.29
CA VAL A 598 11.66 32.79 0.87
C VAL A 598 11.37 33.08 -0.60
N ALA A 599 11.51 34.34 -1.04
CA ALA A 599 11.38 34.70 -2.45
C ALA A 599 12.38 33.95 -3.33
N ALA A 600 13.63 33.81 -2.88
CA ALA A 600 14.66 33.05 -3.60
C ALA A 600 14.34 31.54 -3.70
N ARG A 601 13.77 30.95 -2.65
CA ARG A 601 13.34 29.54 -2.63
C ARG A 601 12.18 29.27 -3.59
N VAL A 602 11.17 30.14 -3.61
CA VAL A 602 10.04 30.06 -4.56
C VAL A 602 10.56 30.17 -6.00
N ARG A 603 11.43 31.15 -6.28
CA ARG A 603 12.05 31.33 -7.60
C ARG A 603 12.84 30.09 -8.05
N LYS A 604 13.66 29.51 -7.17
CA LYS A 604 14.44 28.30 -7.46
C LYS A 604 13.55 27.09 -7.79
N ALA A 605 12.44 26.91 -7.07
CA ALA A 605 11.51 25.80 -7.31
C ALA A 605 10.81 25.92 -8.69
N VAL A 606 10.36 27.14 -9.03
CA VAL A 606 9.75 27.44 -10.34
C VAL A 606 10.75 27.17 -11.48
N LEU A 607 11.98 27.65 -11.35
CA LEU A 607 13.05 27.44 -12.35
C LEU A 607 13.44 25.95 -12.50
N GLY A 608 13.51 25.19 -11.41
CA GLY A 608 13.79 23.75 -11.49
C GLY A 608 12.74 22.98 -12.31
N ARG A 609 11.46 23.35 -12.17
CA ARG A 609 10.38 22.76 -12.96
C ARG A 609 10.44 23.14 -14.43
N LEU A 610 10.84 24.37 -14.75
CA LEU A 610 11.04 24.82 -16.13
C LEU A 610 12.02 23.94 -16.88
N VAL A 611 13.19 23.71 -16.27
CA VAL A 611 14.25 22.87 -16.84
C VAL A 611 13.69 21.48 -17.14
N HIS A 612 12.97 20.89 -16.18
CA HIS A 612 12.35 19.58 -16.36
C HIS A 612 11.31 19.55 -17.49
N LEU A 613 10.42 20.54 -17.57
CA LEU A 613 9.39 20.62 -18.62
C LEU A 613 9.98 20.81 -20.01
N ALA A 614 11.04 21.61 -20.13
CA ALA A 614 11.75 21.76 -21.39
C ALA A 614 12.49 20.48 -21.77
N GLU A 615 13.16 19.80 -20.85
CA GLU A 615 13.81 18.50 -21.10
C GLU A 615 12.82 17.42 -21.57
N GLN A 616 11.62 17.38 -21.00
CA GLN A 616 10.57 16.46 -21.47
C GLN A 616 10.09 16.83 -22.87
N SER A 617 9.89 18.12 -23.14
CA SER A 617 9.46 18.59 -24.44
C SER A 617 10.51 18.42 -25.53
N LYS A 618 11.81 18.51 -25.20
CA LYS A 618 12.92 18.21 -26.14
C LYS A 618 12.86 16.78 -26.70
N LYS A 619 12.20 15.86 -26.00
CA LYS A 619 11.99 14.48 -26.47
C LYS A 619 10.84 14.36 -27.49
N MET A 620 10.04 15.41 -27.66
CA MET A 620 8.91 15.49 -28.59
C MET A 620 9.26 16.38 -29.81
N ASP A 621 9.71 15.75 -30.91
CA ASP A 621 10.04 16.33 -32.24
C ASP A 621 10.97 17.57 -32.25
N SER A 622 12.03 17.52 -33.06
CA SER A 622 13.17 18.45 -33.04
C SER A 622 12.91 19.85 -33.63
N LYS A 623 11.65 20.27 -33.74
CA LYS A 623 11.24 21.57 -34.32
C LYS A 623 10.75 22.59 -33.30
N LEU A 624 10.51 22.18 -32.05
CA LEU A 624 9.95 23.05 -31.02
C LEU A 624 11.03 23.81 -30.23
N HIS A 625 10.93 25.13 -30.22
CA HIS A 625 11.78 26.04 -29.43
C HIS A 625 10.97 26.72 -28.32
N PHE A 626 11.58 26.96 -27.16
CA PHE A 626 10.90 27.48 -25.97
C PHE A 626 11.42 28.85 -25.55
N VAL A 627 10.48 29.74 -25.22
CA VAL A 627 10.72 30.98 -24.48
C VAL A 627 10.01 30.87 -23.14
N ALA A 628 10.77 30.98 -22.06
CA ALA A 628 10.22 31.09 -20.71
C ALA A 628 10.40 32.52 -20.22
N VAL A 629 9.30 33.17 -19.85
CA VAL A 629 9.27 34.53 -19.30
C VAL A 629 8.93 34.43 -17.82
N TYR A 630 9.87 34.86 -16.99
CA TYR A 630 9.68 34.97 -15.55
C TYR A 630 9.37 36.42 -15.17
N LEU A 631 8.33 36.60 -14.34
CA LEU A 631 7.85 37.89 -13.88
C LEU A 631 7.63 37.85 -12.36
N ASP A 632 8.07 38.90 -11.66
CA ASP A 632 7.64 39.18 -10.29
C ASP A 632 6.18 39.72 -10.31
N GLU A 633 5.47 39.70 -9.16
CA GLU A 633 3.99 39.87 -9.07
C GLU A 633 3.39 41.05 -9.84
N GLU A 634 4.13 42.14 -10.00
CA GLU A 634 3.60 43.40 -10.53
C GLU A 634 3.66 43.53 -12.06
N ALA A 635 4.33 42.62 -12.76
CA ALA A 635 4.46 42.71 -14.22
C ALA A 635 3.32 41.95 -14.93
N TRP A 636 2.38 42.70 -15.51
CA TRP A 636 1.22 42.17 -16.23
C TRP A 636 1.52 42.00 -17.74
N ILE A 637 1.45 40.76 -18.23
CA ILE A 637 1.37 40.44 -19.66
C ILE A 637 -0.01 39.85 -19.94
N PRO A 638 -0.84 40.49 -20.80
CA PRO A 638 -2.11 39.91 -21.22
C PRO A 638 -1.91 38.52 -21.87
N GLU A 639 -2.75 37.55 -21.48
CA GLU A 639 -2.60 36.16 -21.96
C GLU A 639 -2.81 36.04 -23.48
N ASP A 640 -3.60 36.92 -24.08
CA ASP A 640 -3.85 37.01 -25.52
C ASP A 640 -2.63 37.47 -26.33
N GLU A 641 -1.74 38.29 -25.73
CA GLU A 641 -0.49 38.70 -26.37
C GLU A 641 0.50 37.52 -26.51
N LEU A 642 0.32 36.48 -25.69
CA LEU A 642 1.11 35.25 -25.71
C LEU A 642 0.42 34.10 -26.48
N GLN A 643 -0.60 34.34 -27.31
CA GLN A 643 -1.45 33.31 -27.96
C GLN A 643 -1.50 33.35 -29.52
N GLY A 644 -0.43 33.73 -30.22
CA GLY A 644 -0.38 33.80 -31.68
C GLY A 644 -0.55 32.47 -32.44
N GLU A 645 -0.97 32.54 -33.73
CA GLU A 645 -1.43 31.42 -34.57
C GLU A 645 -0.43 30.24 -34.76
N ASN A 646 0.87 30.43 -34.48
CA ASN A 646 1.92 29.40 -34.65
C ASN A 646 2.43 28.77 -33.35
N GLN A 647 1.82 29.06 -32.20
CA GLN A 647 2.28 28.60 -30.90
C GLN A 647 1.65 27.26 -30.50
N LYS A 648 2.42 26.37 -29.90
CA LYS A 648 1.93 25.06 -29.41
C LYS A 648 2.22 24.87 -27.93
N LEU A 649 1.19 24.41 -27.20
CA LEU A 649 1.13 24.13 -25.76
C LEU A 649 1.71 25.24 -24.86
N LEU A 650 0.85 26.20 -24.53
CA LEU A 650 1.16 27.41 -23.76
C LEU A 650 0.80 27.21 -22.28
N ARG A 651 1.76 27.42 -21.36
CA ARG A 651 1.54 27.19 -19.92
C ARG A 651 1.86 28.42 -19.09
N ARG A 652 1.03 28.71 -18.09
CA ARG A 652 1.27 29.67 -17.01
C ARG A 652 1.54 28.92 -15.71
N VAL A 653 2.67 29.16 -15.07
CA VAL A 653 3.00 28.60 -13.76
C VAL A 653 2.99 29.71 -12.73
N ILE A 654 2.22 29.51 -11.67
CA ILE A 654 2.07 30.41 -10.53
C ILE A 654 2.70 29.71 -9.33
N GLY A 655 3.75 30.28 -8.74
CA GLY A 655 4.28 29.82 -7.46
C GLY A 655 3.84 30.74 -6.34
N THR A 656 3.50 30.20 -5.16
CA THR A 656 3.08 30.97 -3.98
C THR A 656 3.83 30.46 -2.74
N GLY A 657 4.52 31.34 -2.01
CA GLY A 657 5.31 30.99 -0.82
C GLY A 657 4.60 31.19 0.53
N GLU A 658 5.31 30.86 1.62
CA GLU A 658 4.85 30.84 3.03
C GLU A 658 4.28 32.17 3.58
N PHE A 659 4.45 33.29 2.86
CA PHE A 659 3.93 34.61 3.27
C PHE A 659 3.10 35.29 2.17
N GLY A 660 2.56 34.51 1.23
CA GLY A 660 1.70 35.03 0.17
C GLY A 660 2.44 35.55 -1.05
N PHE A 661 3.78 35.53 -1.07
CA PHE A 661 4.58 35.89 -2.24
C PHE A 661 4.21 35.01 -3.42
N SER A 662 3.61 35.60 -4.45
CA SER A 662 3.37 34.91 -5.71
C SER A 662 4.44 35.24 -6.75
N THR A 663 4.61 34.34 -7.69
CA THR A 663 5.54 34.49 -8.79
C THR A 663 4.86 33.91 -10.01
N THR A 664 4.87 34.64 -11.12
CA THR A 664 4.18 34.20 -12.34
C THR A 664 5.18 34.00 -13.45
N MET A 665 5.01 32.90 -14.17
CA MET A 665 5.86 32.53 -15.27
C MET A 665 5.03 32.04 -16.44
N TYR A 666 5.43 32.45 -17.64
CA TYR A 666 4.79 32.08 -18.89
C TYR A 666 5.77 31.26 -19.74
N LEU A 667 5.33 30.10 -20.21
CA LEU A 667 6.08 29.22 -21.10
C LEU A 667 5.38 29.17 -22.46
N ALA A 668 6.08 29.65 -23.49
CA ALA A 668 5.61 29.64 -24.87
C ALA A 668 6.51 28.77 -25.77
N GLY A 669 5.87 27.88 -26.54
CA GLY A 669 6.52 27.02 -27.53
C GLY A 669 6.27 27.51 -28.95
N TYR A 670 7.33 27.57 -29.76
CA TYR A 670 7.33 28.07 -31.13
C TYR A 670 7.76 26.97 -32.12
N GLY A 671 7.25 27.04 -33.35
CA GLY A 671 7.52 26.05 -34.39
C GLY A 671 8.89 26.18 -35.05
N THR A 672 9.59 27.30 -34.84
CA THR A 672 10.93 27.59 -35.37
C THR A 672 11.74 28.48 -34.42
N SER A 673 13.07 28.43 -34.50
CA SER A 673 13.94 29.37 -33.75
C SER A 673 13.63 30.83 -34.09
N ARG A 674 13.28 31.12 -35.36
CA ARG A 674 12.98 32.49 -35.82
C ARG A 674 11.81 33.10 -35.06
N GLU A 675 10.74 32.33 -34.86
CA GLU A 675 9.55 32.79 -34.14
C GLU A 675 9.85 32.99 -32.64
N ALA A 676 10.64 32.09 -32.02
CA ALA A 676 11.08 32.25 -30.64
C ALA A 676 11.95 33.50 -30.44
N ILE A 677 12.87 33.79 -31.38
CA ILE A 677 13.71 34.99 -31.39
C ILE A 677 12.86 36.26 -31.47
N GLN A 678 11.88 36.29 -32.37
CA GLN A 678 11.05 37.47 -32.56
C GLN A 678 10.29 37.80 -31.28
N ALA A 679 9.68 36.80 -30.65
CA ALA A 679 9.01 36.97 -29.36
C ALA A 679 9.97 37.45 -28.26
N LEU A 680 11.21 36.93 -28.23
CA LEU A 680 12.24 37.39 -27.28
C LEU A 680 12.56 38.88 -27.47
N GLY A 681 12.72 39.33 -28.72
CA GLY A 681 12.97 40.75 -29.02
C GLY A 681 11.84 41.63 -28.50
N GLU A 682 10.59 41.27 -28.80
CA GLU A 682 9.40 42.01 -28.34
C GLU A 682 9.29 42.05 -26.80
N LEU A 683 9.60 40.94 -26.13
CA LEU A 683 9.53 40.84 -24.67
C LEU A 683 10.65 41.59 -23.96
N THR A 684 11.90 41.49 -24.46
CA THR A 684 13.06 42.16 -23.86
C THR A 684 13.05 43.67 -24.07
N GLU A 685 12.45 44.16 -25.16
CA GLU A 685 12.22 45.60 -25.37
C GLU A 685 11.16 46.17 -24.42
N ARG A 686 10.14 45.38 -24.09
CA ARG A 686 8.96 45.86 -23.34
C ARG A 686 9.07 45.66 -21.83
N PHE A 687 9.74 44.60 -21.38
CA PHE A 687 9.87 44.25 -19.96
C PHE A 687 11.33 44.24 -19.53
N THR A 688 11.81 45.40 -19.05
CA THR A 688 13.19 45.57 -18.58
C THR A 688 13.53 44.76 -17.32
N GLN A 689 12.52 44.24 -16.63
CA GLN A 689 12.67 43.40 -15.42
C GLN A 689 12.29 41.92 -15.65
N ALA A 690 11.90 41.53 -16.86
CA ALA A 690 11.60 40.13 -17.15
C ALA A 690 12.89 39.33 -17.33
N GLU A 691 12.99 38.20 -16.64
CA GLU A 691 14.05 37.22 -16.91
C GLU A 691 13.56 36.28 -18.02
N VAL A 692 14.25 36.30 -19.16
CA VAL A 692 13.91 35.43 -20.29
C VAL A 692 14.91 34.29 -20.42
N LEU A 693 14.42 33.05 -20.37
CA LEU A 693 15.19 31.84 -20.51
C LEU A 693 14.86 31.15 -21.83
N LEU A 694 15.89 31.01 -22.68
CA LEU A 694 15.84 30.19 -23.88
C LEU A 694 16.31 28.78 -23.53
N LEU A 695 15.49 27.77 -23.82
CA LEU A 695 15.80 26.38 -23.49
C LEU A 695 16.15 25.58 -24.74
N ASN A 696 17.31 25.88 -25.35
CA ASN A 696 18.04 24.99 -26.28
C ASN A 696 19.34 25.58 -26.85
N GLU A 697 19.71 26.83 -26.56
CA GLU A 697 20.99 27.45 -26.95
C GLU A 697 21.46 28.42 -25.85
N ASP A 698 22.78 28.62 -25.70
CA ASP A 698 23.34 29.56 -24.72
C ASP A 698 22.97 31.00 -25.14
N PRO A 699 22.28 31.80 -24.28
CA PRO A 699 21.93 33.18 -24.58
C PRO A 699 23.11 34.05 -25.02
N LYS A 700 24.33 33.72 -24.56
CA LYS A 700 25.56 34.47 -24.88
C LYS A 700 26.06 34.23 -26.31
N ASP A 701 25.74 33.09 -26.91
CA ASP A 701 26.16 32.76 -28.28
C ASP A 701 25.18 33.31 -29.33
N PHE A 702 23.99 33.73 -28.91
CA PHE A 702 22.85 33.92 -29.80
C PHE A 702 22.48 35.38 -30.07
N LEU A 703 22.58 36.25 -29.06
CA LEU A 703 22.31 37.70 -29.21
C LEU A 703 23.18 38.38 -30.29
N PRO A 704 24.48 38.04 -30.43
CA PRO A 704 25.33 38.61 -31.49
C PRO A 704 24.91 38.13 -32.89
N PHE A 705 24.44 36.89 -33.02
CA PHE A 705 23.99 36.33 -34.29
C PHE A 705 22.69 36.99 -34.77
N TYR A 706 21.77 37.28 -33.84
CA TYR A 706 20.54 38.04 -34.14
C TYR A 706 20.82 39.48 -34.57
N GLN A 707 21.73 40.17 -33.87
CA GLN A 707 22.15 41.52 -34.24
C GLN A 707 22.79 41.54 -35.65
N ALA A 708 23.65 40.57 -35.96
CA ALA A 708 24.25 40.43 -37.28
C ALA A 708 23.21 40.10 -38.39
N ALA A 709 22.18 39.30 -38.07
CA ALA A 709 21.10 38.98 -39.00
C ALA A 709 20.16 40.17 -39.27
N ARG A 710 19.83 41.00 -38.25
CA ARG A 710 19.10 42.26 -38.46
C ARG A 710 19.91 43.27 -39.27
N GLU A 711 21.22 43.34 -39.04
CA GLU A 711 22.10 44.17 -39.85
C GLU A 711 22.12 43.69 -41.30
N GLN A 712 22.14 42.38 -41.56
CA GLN A 712 22.06 41.83 -42.92
C GLN A 712 20.69 42.07 -43.59
N GLU A 713 19.56 41.95 -42.87
CA GLU A 713 18.23 42.26 -43.43
C GLU A 713 18.05 43.78 -43.67
N ALA A 714 18.59 44.63 -42.80
CA ALA A 714 18.60 46.08 -43.00
C ALA A 714 19.49 46.50 -44.19
N VAL A 715 20.62 45.80 -44.39
CA VAL A 715 21.50 45.98 -45.55
C VAL A 715 20.84 45.47 -46.83
N ALA A 716 20.13 44.35 -46.80
CA ALA A 716 19.40 43.83 -47.96
C ALA A 716 18.23 44.73 -48.38
N ALA A 717 17.49 45.29 -47.42
CA ALA A 717 16.42 46.26 -47.68
C ALA A 717 16.95 47.62 -48.17
N SER A 718 18.21 47.95 -47.87
CA SER A 718 18.92 49.14 -48.36
C SER A 718 19.44 49.01 -49.79
N ILE A 719 19.55 47.80 -50.35
CA ILE A 719 20.18 47.55 -51.65
C ILE A 719 19.16 47.62 -52.81
N ASP A 720 17.85 47.58 -52.53
CA ASP A 720 16.80 47.56 -53.58
C ASP A 720 16.19 48.94 -53.89
N ASP A 721 16.67 50.03 -53.26
CA ASP A 721 16.07 51.38 -53.39
C ASP A 721 17.02 52.49 -53.87
N SER A 722 18.16 52.13 -54.47
CA SER A 722 19.04 53.09 -55.14
C SER A 722 19.38 52.66 -56.55
N GLY A 723 18.45 52.88 -57.48
CA GLY A 723 18.79 52.87 -58.89
C GLY A 723 19.85 53.94 -59.19
N LEU A 724 21.11 53.52 -59.42
CA LEU A 724 22.08 54.13 -60.35
C LEU A 724 23.45 53.42 -60.36
N ALA A 725 24.00 53.35 -61.58
CA ALA A 725 25.40 53.12 -62.00
C ALA A 725 25.91 51.67 -62.01
N GLY A 726 26.36 51.06 -63.11
CA GLY A 726 26.82 51.64 -64.38
C GLY A 726 28.33 51.88 -64.41
N MET A 727 29.12 50.80 -64.38
CA MET A 727 30.35 50.58 -65.14
C MET A 727 30.71 49.10 -65.13
#